data_AF-A0A3M7BVR1-F1
#
_entry.id   AF-A0A3M7BVR1-F1
#
_cell.length_a   1.000
_cell.length_b   1.000
_cell.length_c   1.000
_cell.angle_alpha   90.00
_cell.angle_beta   90.00
_cell.angle_gamma   90.00
#
_symmetry.space_group_name_H-M   'P 1'
#
loop_
_entity.id
_entity.type
_entity.pdbx_description
1 polymer ?
#
loop_
_entity_poly.entity_id
_entity_poly.type
_entity_poly.pdbx_seq_one_letter_code
_entity_poly.pdbx_strand_id
1 'polypeptide(L)'
;MATEADYARIGNYARILNPQQNIDRSHASRTVALEVLCLGYSRTGTLSMHRALSLLNYPNPYHFSSMLDNVLECDLWMQALRAKFYGLPPPPPAQGDIGVPSIYEDKKFWDGLLGHVSAVTDSPANLFGEELVRLYPETKIVLVDRGVESWFASWMAFCENAYDPFIGLLGRLDPGFLGRITGVGGCITSITAGFAGNKEEARVRSKKAYRHHYRDVREFVPRERLLEFRLEEGWGPLCAFLGRDVPDVPFPHVNEKESNRLAFETIARIGMKRVMRKAFMVLTVVAVPVDIPRSIEAAQGTPEAPCHDHLLSVAPLETPFPSNEPKSEAAREKLVGNSTDQQLDREYVELLSNALAETHEAYHGRWCLPRPFVQEKPRVAKKRKLDTNESNDSVQPTPTQKELPEDLLPTLAEADSSPNSPDPKTTLHPTQGPPANNPTSKVQYLTNRTSHPTTLNLFPPTHPQQPYTFHLPPHSTFSLTNCHHSTSFRTSLRTQASLSEPPTRRTFDVILLDPPWPNRSIKRTHQTPGTSYHAAPNLSTLTDLLYSMDLDMLMSSSCIVGVWITNKPSIRETILHPEEGMFAMWGVELVEEWIWLKTTARGEPVSGLEGVWRKPYEVLLVGRRGRGDGRGGTAGMGGAEGLSEEEEGWRGGHDGAGGGGRKVKRRVILGVPDLHSRKPCLKGLVEEILLRHHHCHYDDDDDDDDDDDGRTGERIITERL
;
A
#
# COMPACT_ATOMS: atom_id res chain seq x y z
N MET A 1 10.31 1.36 -25.87
CA MET A 1 9.43 2.33 -26.54
C MET A 1 8.87 1.68 -27.80
N ALA A 2 7.67 2.08 -28.20
CA ALA A 2 7.02 1.59 -29.40
C ALA A 2 7.85 1.90 -30.65
N THR A 3 7.94 0.93 -31.56
CA THR A 3 8.64 1.08 -32.84
C THR A 3 7.67 1.50 -33.95
N GLU A 4 8.17 1.98 -35.09
CA GLU A 4 7.32 2.22 -36.28
C GLU A 4 6.54 0.95 -36.71
N ALA A 5 7.16 -0.22 -36.55
CA ALA A 5 6.51 -1.50 -36.81
C ALA A 5 5.33 -1.74 -35.85
N ASP A 6 5.42 -1.30 -34.58
CA ASP A 6 4.29 -1.38 -33.65
C ASP A 6 3.15 -0.45 -34.06
N TYR A 7 3.45 0.79 -34.46
CA TYR A 7 2.43 1.71 -34.97
C TYR A 7 1.79 1.22 -36.27
N ALA A 8 2.54 0.57 -37.15
CA ALA A 8 1.99 -0.08 -38.33
C ALA A 8 1.08 -1.27 -37.98
N ARG A 9 1.41 -2.03 -36.93
CA ARG A 9 0.69 -3.24 -36.51
C ARG A 9 -0.59 -2.96 -35.72
N ILE A 10 -0.53 -2.05 -34.74
CA ILE A 10 -1.65 -1.79 -33.81
C ILE A 10 -2.08 -0.33 -33.76
N GLY A 11 -1.64 0.50 -34.72
CA GLY A 11 -2.03 1.91 -34.81
C GLY A 11 -1.60 2.70 -33.58
N ASN A 12 -2.40 3.71 -33.20
CA ASN A 12 -2.11 4.54 -32.04
C ASN A 12 -2.15 3.79 -30.70
N TYR A 13 -2.68 2.56 -30.65
CA TYR A 13 -2.59 1.73 -29.44
C TYR A 13 -1.15 1.31 -29.11
N ALA A 14 -0.20 1.43 -30.06
CA ALA A 14 1.22 1.21 -29.79
C ALA A 14 1.76 2.09 -28.66
N ARG A 15 1.11 3.23 -28.38
CA ARG A 15 1.39 4.11 -27.24
C ARG A 15 1.46 3.37 -25.89
N ILE A 16 0.67 2.30 -25.71
CA ILE A 16 0.71 1.47 -24.48
C ILE A 16 2.07 0.78 -24.23
N LEU A 17 2.92 0.66 -25.26
CA LEU A 17 4.26 0.07 -25.18
C LEU A 17 5.33 1.07 -24.76
N ASN A 18 4.97 2.35 -24.63
CA ASN A 18 5.86 3.39 -24.13
C ASN A 18 5.90 3.39 -22.59
N PRO A 19 7.02 3.86 -21.99
CA PRO A 19 7.05 4.18 -20.57
C PRO A 19 5.92 5.15 -20.21
N GLN A 20 5.25 4.91 -19.09
CA GLN A 20 4.20 5.81 -18.60
C GLN A 20 4.80 7.14 -18.19
N GLN A 21 4.14 8.23 -18.59
CA GLN A 21 4.57 9.58 -18.24
C GLN A 21 4.32 9.89 -16.76
N ASN A 22 3.32 9.27 -16.14
CA ASN A 22 2.93 9.46 -14.73
C ASN A 22 2.80 10.94 -14.34
N ILE A 23 2.20 11.74 -15.22
CA ILE A 23 1.96 13.16 -14.99
C ILE A 23 0.62 13.31 -14.28
N ASP A 24 0.65 13.87 -13.07
CA ASP A 24 -0.56 14.29 -12.37
C ASP A 24 -1.11 15.58 -12.99
N ARG A 25 -2.21 15.45 -13.73
CA ARG A 25 -2.89 16.57 -14.43
C ARG A 25 -3.86 17.33 -13.53
N SER A 26 -4.16 16.87 -12.31
CA SER A 26 -5.12 17.52 -11.41
C SER A 26 -4.67 18.91 -10.94
N HIS A 27 -3.36 19.13 -10.94
CA HIS A 27 -2.73 20.41 -10.57
C HIS A 27 -2.16 21.17 -11.77
N ALA A 28 -2.37 20.67 -12.99
CA ALA A 28 -1.89 21.32 -14.19
C ALA A 28 -2.75 22.54 -14.56
N SER A 29 -2.21 23.42 -15.38
CA SER A 29 -2.91 24.54 -15.98
C SER A 29 -2.80 24.51 -17.51
N ARG A 30 -3.68 25.25 -18.18
CA ARG A 30 -3.68 25.35 -19.63
C ARG A 30 -2.43 26.07 -20.14
N THR A 31 -1.69 25.40 -21.02
CA THR A 31 -0.47 25.93 -21.67
C THR A 31 -0.65 26.25 -23.15
N VAL A 32 -1.68 25.67 -23.79
CA VAL A 32 -2.07 25.95 -25.17
C VAL A 32 -3.58 26.19 -25.27
N ALA A 33 -4.01 27.08 -26.16
CA ALA A 33 -5.43 27.33 -26.38
C ALA A 33 -6.13 26.09 -26.97
N LEU A 34 -7.34 25.79 -26.51
CA LEU A 34 -8.17 24.75 -27.13
C LEU A 34 -8.83 25.34 -28.38
N GLU A 35 -8.29 25.02 -29.55
CA GLU A 35 -8.70 25.62 -30.83
C GLU A 35 -9.75 24.79 -31.57
N VAL A 36 -9.72 23.46 -31.44
CA VAL A 36 -10.59 22.54 -32.20
C VAL A 36 -11.19 21.44 -31.33
N LEU A 37 -12.51 21.25 -31.40
CA LEU A 37 -13.21 20.10 -30.85
C LEU A 37 -13.86 19.29 -31.97
N CYS A 38 -13.44 18.04 -32.13
CA CYS A 38 -14.12 17.09 -33.00
C CYS A 38 -15.13 16.28 -32.18
N LEU A 39 -16.42 16.61 -32.33
CA LEU A 39 -17.51 16.02 -31.55
C LEU A 39 -18.17 14.82 -32.26
N GLY A 40 -17.56 14.30 -33.33
CA GLY A 40 -18.01 13.05 -33.95
C GLY A 40 -17.97 11.88 -32.96
N TYR A 41 -18.85 10.89 -33.15
CA TYR A 41 -18.86 9.70 -32.30
C TYR A 41 -17.62 8.83 -32.52
N SER A 42 -17.31 7.96 -31.57
CA SER A 42 -16.29 6.92 -31.77
C SER A 42 -16.60 6.14 -33.06
N ARG A 43 -15.56 5.77 -33.83
CA ARG A 43 -15.69 5.03 -35.12
C ARG A 43 -16.27 5.84 -36.29
N THR A 44 -16.22 7.17 -36.24
CA THR A 44 -16.60 8.06 -37.36
C THR A 44 -15.39 8.57 -38.16
N GLY A 45 -14.20 8.05 -37.87
CA GLY A 45 -12.93 8.51 -38.43
C GLY A 45 -12.16 9.46 -37.51
N THR A 46 -12.37 9.33 -36.21
CA THR A 46 -11.73 10.15 -35.18
C THR A 46 -10.21 10.08 -35.23
N LEU A 47 -9.63 8.91 -35.52
CA LEU A 47 -8.19 8.77 -35.71
C LEU A 47 -7.66 9.43 -36.99
N SER A 48 -8.44 9.41 -38.08
CA SER A 48 -8.11 10.18 -39.29
C SER A 48 -8.09 11.68 -38.98
N MET A 49 -9.07 12.17 -38.22
CA MET A 49 -9.11 13.57 -37.77
C MET A 49 -7.94 13.91 -36.85
N HIS A 50 -7.59 13.04 -35.89
CA HIS A 50 -6.42 13.22 -35.05
C HIS A 50 -5.15 13.40 -35.90
N ARG A 51 -4.98 12.56 -36.93
CA ARG A 51 -3.82 12.66 -37.84
C ARG A 51 -3.90 13.90 -38.72
N ALA A 52 -5.08 14.30 -39.17
CA ALA A 52 -5.27 15.51 -39.95
C ALA A 52 -4.85 16.76 -39.14
N LEU A 53 -5.31 16.86 -37.88
CA LEU A 53 -4.97 17.96 -36.98
C LEU A 53 -3.48 17.96 -36.62
N SER A 54 -2.87 16.78 -36.50
CA SER A 54 -1.42 16.66 -36.31
C SER A 54 -0.64 17.22 -37.52
N LEU A 55 -1.08 16.90 -38.75
CA LEU A 55 -0.48 17.41 -39.99
C LEU A 55 -0.69 18.91 -40.19
N LEU A 56 -1.77 19.47 -39.62
CA LEU A 56 -2.01 20.90 -39.55
C LEU A 56 -1.26 21.59 -38.40
N ASN A 57 -0.35 20.88 -37.73
CA ASN A 57 0.51 21.37 -36.65
C ASN A 57 -0.25 21.88 -35.41
N TYR A 58 -1.43 21.33 -35.12
CA TYR A 58 -2.09 21.56 -33.82
C TYR A 58 -1.25 20.89 -32.71
N PRO A 59 -0.84 21.61 -31.65
CA PRO A 59 -0.13 21.01 -30.53
C PRO A 59 -0.90 19.87 -29.85
N ASN A 60 -0.28 18.68 -29.86
CA ASN A 60 -0.73 17.47 -29.14
C ASN A 60 -2.23 17.15 -29.30
N PRO A 61 -2.74 16.88 -30.52
CA PRO A 61 -4.16 16.54 -30.67
C PRO A 61 -4.52 15.34 -29.80
N TYR A 62 -5.56 15.45 -28.99
CA TYR A 62 -5.97 14.41 -28.06
C TYR A 62 -6.92 13.42 -28.75
N HIS A 63 -6.85 12.15 -28.33
CA HIS A 63 -7.65 11.02 -28.81
C HIS A 63 -7.77 10.00 -27.66
N PHE A 64 -8.67 9.01 -27.71
CA PHE A 64 -8.76 7.96 -26.69
C PHE A 64 -7.39 7.34 -26.35
N SER A 65 -6.61 7.05 -27.38
CA SER A 65 -5.26 6.48 -27.27
C SER A 65 -4.23 7.43 -26.62
N SER A 66 -4.55 8.71 -26.43
CA SER A 66 -3.70 9.67 -25.72
C SER A 66 -3.49 9.25 -24.26
N MET A 67 -4.55 8.75 -23.60
CA MET A 67 -4.52 8.24 -22.23
C MET A 67 -3.53 7.08 -22.03
N LEU A 68 -3.15 6.36 -23.10
CA LEU A 68 -2.23 5.23 -23.00
C LEU A 68 -0.78 5.66 -22.70
N ASP A 69 -0.41 6.92 -22.97
CA ASP A 69 0.90 7.46 -22.56
C ASP A 69 0.90 7.87 -21.08
N ASN A 70 -0.26 8.20 -20.51
CA ASN A 70 -0.39 8.70 -19.15
C ASN A 70 -1.70 8.20 -18.48
N VAL A 71 -1.69 6.97 -17.98
CA VAL A 71 -2.90 6.34 -17.42
C VAL A 71 -3.49 7.06 -16.20
N LEU A 72 -2.77 7.98 -15.55
CA LEU A 72 -3.32 8.81 -14.46
C LEU A 72 -4.45 9.73 -14.97
N GLU A 73 -4.46 10.09 -16.26
CA GLU A 73 -5.56 10.84 -16.86
C GLU A 73 -6.88 10.05 -16.84
N CYS A 74 -6.83 8.71 -16.82
CA CYS A 74 -8.02 7.89 -16.69
C CYS A 74 -8.76 8.16 -15.37
N ASP A 75 -8.07 8.52 -14.30
CA ASP A 75 -8.69 8.81 -13.00
C ASP A 75 -9.55 10.08 -13.10
N LEU A 76 -9.06 11.12 -13.79
CA LEU A 76 -9.80 12.36 -14.04
C LEU A 76 -10.99 12.11 -15.00
N TRP A 77 -10.77 11.35 -16.08
CA TRP A 77 -11.85 10.99 -16.98
C TRP A 77 -12.95 10.18 -16.29
N MET A 78 -12.60 9.22 -15.43
CA MET A 78 -13.59 8.48 -14.64
C MET A 78 -14.37 9.37 -13.68
N GLN A 79 -13.73 10.37 -13.04
CA GLN A 79 -14.43 11.35 -12.20
C GLN A 79 -15.49 12.11 -13.00
N ALA A 80 -15.11 12.65 -14.17
CA ALA A 80 -16.04 13.37 -15.04
C ALA A 80 -17.19 12.49 -15.54
N LEU A 81 -16.89 11.25 -15.98
CA LEU A 81 -17.89 10.32 -16.50
C LEU A 81 -18.88 9.90 -15.42
N ARG A 82 -18.41 9.57 -14.21
CA ARG A 82 -19.24 9.20 -13.06
C ARG A 82 -20.17 10.35 -12.65
N ALA A 83 -19.61 11.54 -12.52
CA ALA A 83 -20.38 12.72 -12.13
C ALA A 83 -21.46 13.07 -13.17
N LYS A 84 -21.17 12.99 -14.47
CA LYS A 84 -22.13 13.36 -15.52
C LYS A 84 -23.19 12.31 -15.77
N PHE A 85 -22.81 11.03 -15.87
CA PHE A 85 -23.69 10.00 -16.41
C PHE A 85 -24.28 9.05 -15.36
N TYR A 86 -23.75 9.06 -14.13
CA TYR A 86 -24.18 8.13 -13.08
C TYR A 86 -24.62 8.83 -11.79
N GLY A 87 -24.63 10.16 -11.75
CA GLY A 87 -25.10 10.93 -10.58
C GLY A 87 -24.32 10.69 -9.30
N LEU A 88 -23.17 10.01 -9.36
CA LEU A 88 -22.33 9.74 -8.20
C LEU A 88 -21.60 11.03 -7.82
N PRO A 89 -21.67 11.46 -6.55
CA PRO A 89 -21.03 12.70 -6.13
C PRO A 89 -19.51 12.61 -6.37
N PRO A 90 -18.86 13.74 -6.70
CA PRO A 90 -17.40 13.81 -6.64
C PRO A 90 -16.92 13.40 -5.23
N PRO A 91 -15.64 13.02 -5.04
CA PRO A 91 -15.11 12.89 -3.69
C PRO A 91 -15.49 14.15 -2.88
N PRO A 92 -15.95 14.00 -1.62
CA PRO A 92 -16.55 15.09 -0.88
C PRO A 92 -15.58 16.28 -0.85
N PRO A 93 -16.01 17.50 -1.20
CA PRO A 93 -15.19 18.68 -1.01
C PRO A 93 -14.90 18.84 0.49
N ALA A 94 -13.72 19.33 0.81
CA ALA A 94 -13.42 19.80 2.15
C ALA A 94 -14.44 20.89 2.53
N GLN A 95 -15.36 20.54 3.42
CA GLN A 95 -16.35 21.42 4.06
C GLN A 95 -17.32 22.20 3.12
N GLY A 96 -18.61 21.84 3.17
CA GLY A 96 -19.69 22.82 3.38
C GLY A 96 -20.20 23.72 2.25
N ASP A 97 -19.64 23.71 1.03
CA ASP A 97 -20.10 24.65 0.00
C ASP A 97 -21.28 24.13 -0.84
N ILE A 98 -22.48 24.59 -0.48
CA ILE A 98 -23.69 24.47 -1.30
C ILE A 98 -23.56 25.48 -2.46
N GLY A 99 -23.41 24.99 -3.70
CA GLY A 99 -23.35 25.82 -4.91
C GLY A 99 -22.11 25.66 -5.79
N VAL A 100 -21.22 24.70 -5.50
CA VAL A 100 -20.08 24.39 -6.38
C VAL A 100 -20.59 23.72 -7.67
N PRO A 101 -20.24 24.22 -8.87
CA PRO A 101 -20.55 23.55 -10.14
C PRO A 101 -20.05 22.10 -10.13
N SER A 102 -20.73 21.21 -10.86
CA SER A 102 -20.24 19.85 -10.97
C SER A 102 -18.81 19.85 -11.55
N ILE A 103 -17.98 18.87 -11.22
CA ILE A 103 -16.54 18.89 -11.58
C ILE A 103 -16.32 19.05 -13.10
N TYR A 104 -17.22 18.51 -13.92
CA TYR A 104 -17.18 18.61 -15.38
C TYR A 104 -17.73 19.95 -15.92
N GLU A 105 -18.23 20.83 -15.07
CA GLU A 105 -18.59 22.22 -15.40
C GLU A 105 -17.49 23.21 -14.98
N ASP A 106 -16.48 22.77 -14.20
CA ASP A 106 -15.35 23.61 -13.80
C ASP A 106 -14.31 23.70 -14.93
N LYS A 107 -14.08 24.93 -15.43
CA LYS A 107 -13.03 25.19 -16.41
C LYS A 107 -11.64 24.80 -15.91
N LYS A 108 -11.34 24.92 -14.61
CA LYS A 108 -10.03 24.56 -14.04
C LYS A 108 -9.77 23.06 -14.17
N PHE A 109 -10.78 22.23 -13.97
CA PHE A 109 -10.67 20.79 -14.17
C PHE A 109 -10.27 20.47 -15.62
N TRP A 110 -10.95 21.07 -16.60
CA TRP A 110 -10.64 20.88 -18.03
C TRP A 110 -9.30 21.49 -18.44
N ASP A 111 -8.91 22.62 -17.85
CA ASP A 111 -7.59 23.23 -18.08
C ASP A 111 -6.46 22.39 -17.48
N GLY A 112 -6.69 21.63 -16.39
CA GLY A 112 -5.75 20.65 -15.89
C GLY A 112 -5.62 19.43 -16.82
N LEU A 113 -6.77 18.81 -17.14
CA LEU A 113 -6.83 17.58 -17.94
C LEU A 113 -6.40 17.79 -19.41
N LEU A 114 -6.94 18.82 -20.06
CA LEU A 114 -6.76 19.09 -21.50
C LEU A 114 -5.95 20.37 -21.77
N GLY A 115 -5.27 20.91 -20.76
CA GLY A 115 -4.52 22.16 -20.87
C GLY A 115 -3.34 22.13 -21.83
N HIS A 116 -2.80 20.94 -22.06
CA HIS A 116 -1.60 20.68 -22.84
C HIS A 116 -1.90 20.34 -24.31
N VAL A 117 -3.19 20.33 -24.69
CA VAL A 117 -3.66 19.98 -26.03
C VAL A 117 -4.45 21.13 -26.65
N SER A 118 -4.23 21.37 -27.94
CA SER A 118 -4.94 22.41 -28.69
C SER A 118 -6.14 21.87 -29.48
N ALA A 119 -6.26 20.57 -29.61
CA ALA A 119 -7.32 19.92 -30.34
C ALA A 119 -7.71 18.60 -29.69
N VAL A 120 -8.98 18.23 -29.81
CA VAL A 120 -9.49 16.97 -29.23
C VAL A 120 -10.36 16.24 -30.23
N THR A 121 -10.19 14.92 -30.26
CA THR A 121 -10.95 13.98 -31.08
C THR A 121 -11.37 12.79 -30.22
N ASP A 122 -12.42 12.09 -30.65
CA ASP A 122 -12.87 10.84 -30.04
C ASP A 122 -13.44 11.00 -28.61
N SER A 123 -13.86 9.87 -28.06
CA SER A 123 -14.22 9.75 -26.66
C SER A 123 -12.98 9.64 -25.77
N PRO A 124 -13.05 10.03 -24.48
CA PRO A 124 -14.25 10.50 -23.76
C PRO A 124 -14.67 11.96 -24.00
N ALA A 125 -13.83 12.83 -24.56
CA ALA A 125 -14.11 14.26 -24.64
C ALA A 125 -15.38 14.62 -25.43
N ASN A 126 -15.70 13.90 -26.51
CA ASN A 126 -16.92 14.13 -27.28
C ASN A 126 -18.22 13.96 -26.43
N LEU A 127 -18.18 13.18 -25.35
CA LEU A 127 -19.29 12.98 -24.42
C LEU A 127 -19.53 14.21 -23.52
N PHE A 128 -18.59 15.15 -23.50
CA PHE A 128 -18.64 16.43 -22.77
C PHE A 128 -18.73 17.63 -23.73
N GLY A 129 -19.24 17.40 -24.94
CA GLY A 129 -19.29 18.43 -25.98
C GLY A 129 -20.04 19.69 -25.54
N GLU A 130 -21.16 19.55 -24.84
CA GLU A 130 -21.96 20.69 -24.37
C GLU A 130 -21.17 21.59 -23.40
N GLU A 131 -20.49 20.98 -22.44
CA GLU A 131 -19.70 21.70 -21.44
C GLU A 131 -18.46 22.32 -22.06
N LEU A 132 -17.73 21.56 -22.89
CA LEU A 132 -16.53 22.06 -23.55
C LEU A 132 -16.83 23.20 -24.53
N VAL A 133 -17.94 23.14 -25.28
CA VAL A 133 -18.37 24.22 -26.18
C VAL A 133 -18.70 25.50 -25.42
N ARG A 134 -19.28 25.36 -24.22
CA ARG A 134 -19.64 26.47 -23.34
C ARG A 134 -18.43 27.09 -22.65
N LEU A 135 -17.52 26.25 -22.14
CA LEU A 135 -16.33 26.68 -21.40
C LEU A 135 -15.24 27.27 -22.30
N TYR A 136 -15.25 26.91 -23.59
CA TYR A 136 -14.30 27.39 -24.60
C TYR A 136 -15.07 27.99 -25.80
N PRO A 137 -15.54 29.25 -25.67
CA PRO A 137 -16.40 29.88 -26.66
C PRO A 137 -15.71 30.16 -28.01
N GLU A 138 -14.38 30.28 -28.01
CA GLU A 138 -13.57 30.53 -29.23
C GLU A 138 -13.25 29.25 -30.02
N THR A 139 -13.55 28.07 -29.46
CA THR A 139 -13.19 26.80 -30.08
C THR A 139 -14.06 26.49 -31.28
N LYS A 140 -13.43 26.15 -32.42
CA LYS A 140 -14.11 25.69 -33.63
C LYS A 140 -14.54 24.23 -33.49
N ILE A 141 -15.74 23.90 -33.94
CA ILE A 141 -16.34 22.58 -33.76
C ILE A 141 -16.44 21.88 -35.11
N VAL A 142 -15.90 20.65 -35.17
CA VAL A 142 -16.01 19.78 -36.35
C VAL A 142 -16.85 18.57 -35.99
N LEU A 143 -17.97 18.39 -36.68
CA LEU A 143 -18.85 17.24 -36.53
C LEU A 143 -18.71 16.34 -37.76
N VAL A 144 -17.93 15.27 -37.61
CA VAL A 144 -17.73 14.31 -38.71
C VAL A 144 -19.00 13.49 -38.90
N ASP A 145 -19.63 13.58 -40.06
CA ASP A 145 -20.80 12.78 -40.42
C ASP A 145 -20.38 11.46 -41.07
N ARG A 146 -21.01 10.37 -40.62
CA ARG A 146 -20.90 9.05 -41.23
C ARG A 146 -22.30 8.44 -41.30
N GLY A 147 -22.66 7.83 -42.43
CA GLY A 147 -23.97 7.17 -42.56
C GLY A 147 -24.17 6.13 -41.44
N VAL A 148 -25.28 6.24 -40.69
CA VAL A 148 -25.54 5.47 -39.45
C VAL A 148 -25.37 3.96 -39.62
N GLU A 149 -25.75 3.41 -40.77
CA GLU A 149 -25.60 1.97 -41.05
C GLU A 149 -24.12 1.57 -41.19
N SER A 150 -23.33 2.38 -41.90
CA SER A 150 -21.89 2.13 -42.06
C SER A 150 -21.13 2.32 -40.74
N TRP A 151 -21.54 3.30 -39.94
CA TRP A 151 -21.01 3.50 -38.59
C TRP A 151 -21.36 2.31 -37.71
N PHE A 152 -22.63 1.87 -37.69
CA PHE A 152 -23.09 0.78 -36.84
C PHE A 152 -22.36 -0.53 -37.13
N ALA A 153 -22.13 -0.87 -38.41
CA ALA A 153 -21.32 -2.03 -38.77
C ALA A 153 -19.88 -1.94 -38.22
N SER A 154 -19.27 -0.75 -38.28
CA SER A 154 -17.93 -0.53 -37.70
C SER A 154 -17.92 -0.51 -36.17
N TRP A 155 -18.99 -0.01 -35.54
CA TRP A 155 -19.17 0.06 -34.09
C TRP A 155 -19.34 -1.35 -33.51
N MET A 156 -20.19 -2.18 -34.12
CA MET A 156 -20.40 -3.54 -33.65
C MET A 156 -19.13 -4.40 -33.73
N ALA A 157 -18.32 -4.25 -34.78
CA ALA A 157 -17.02 -4.92 -34.87
C ALA A 157 -16.05 -4.52 -33.73
N PHE A 158 -16.14 -3.27 -33.26
CA PHE A 158 -15.38 -2.81 -32.10
C PHE A 158 -15.95 -3.39 -30.79
N CYS A 159 -17.28 -3.36 -30.62
CA CYS A 159 -17.98 -3.93 -29.45
C CYS A 159 -17.70 -5.42 -29.26
N GLU A 160 -17.42 -6.18 -30.33
CA GLU A 160 -17.03 -7.58 -30.21
C GLU A 160 -15.80 -7.79 -29.30
N ASN A 161 -14.87 -6.84 -29.27
CA ASN A 161 -13.68 -6.91 -28.43
C ASN A 161 -13.83 -6.10 -27.13
N ALA A 162 -14.53 -4.96 -27.19
CA ALA A 162 -14.67 -4.08 -26.02
C ALA A 162 -15.50 -4.70 -24.88
N TYR A 163 -16.45 -5.59 -25.20
CA TYR A 163 -17.25 -6.34 -24.22
C TYR A 163 -16.69 -7.73 -23.92
N ASP A 164 -15.42 -8.02 -24.23
CA ASP A 164 -14.80 -9.29 -23.87
C ASP A 164 -14.65 -9.42 -22.34
N PRO A 165 -15.30 -10.41 -21.68
CA PRO A 165 -15.21 -10.58 -20.23
C PRO A 165 -13.79 -10.82 -19.74
N PHE A 166 -12.91 -11.38 -20.58
CA PHE A 166 -11.52 -11.63 -20.24
C PHE A 166 -10.73 -10.33 -20.04
N ILE A 167 -11.00 -9.31 -20.86
CA ILE A 167 -10.41 -7.98 -20.69
C ILE A 167 -10.87 -7.36 -19.36
N GLY A 168 -12.16 -7.49 -19.03
CA GLY A 168 -12.70 -7.03 -17.75
C GLY A 168 -12.07 -7.74 -16.54
N LEU A 169 -11.87 -9.05 -16.63
CA LEU A 169 -11.18 -9.84 -15.59
C LEU A 169 -9.73 -9.38 -15.39
N LEU A 170 -8.96 -9.20 -16.47
CA LEU A 170 -7.58 -8.71 -16.37
C LEU A 170 -7.52 -7.31 -15.78
N GLY A 171 -8.49 -6.44 -16.09
CA GLY A 171 -8.64 -5.12 -15.47
C GLY A 171 -8.80 -5.19 -13.95
N ARG A 172 -9.66 -6.09 -13.46
CA ARG A 172 -9.84 -6.34 -12.01
C ARG A 172 -8.58 -6.87 -11.32
N LEU A 173 -7.78 -7.67 -12.02
CA LEU A 173 -6.53 -8.23 -11.47
C LEU A 173 -5.33 -7.25 -11.58
N ASP A 174 -5.44 -6.18 -12.37
CA ASP A 174 -4.45 -5.12 -12.49
C ASP A 174 -5.07 -3.71 -12.39
N PRO A 175 -5.67 -3.36 -11.23
CA PRO A 175 -6.46 -2.13 -11.08
C PRO A 175 -5.65 -0.86 -11.36
N GLY A 176 -4.40 -0.82 -10.92
CA GLY A 176 -3.52 0.35 -11.04
C GLY A 176 -3.02 0.67 -12.46
N PHE A 177 -3.23 -0.19 -13.46
CA PHE A 177 -2.82 0.11 -14.84
C PHE A 177 -3.91 -0.31 -15.83
N LEU A 178 -4.16 -1.62 -15.96
CA LEU A 178 -5.16 -2.08 -16.90
C LEU A 178 -6.57 -1.70 -16.46
N GLY A 179 -6.89 -1.80 -15.17
CA GLY A 179 -8.20 -1.44 -14.62
C GLY A 179 -8.59 0.02 -14.89
N ARG A 180 -7.63 0.95 -14.84
CA ARG A 180 -7.83 2.35 -15.24
C ARG A 180 -8.25 2.49 -16.71
N ILE A 181 -7.51 1.85 -17.62
CA ILE A 181 -7.76 1.90 -19.06
C ILE A 181 -9.11 1.23 -19.40
N THR A 182 -9.34 0.02 -18.88
CA THR A 182 -10.54 -0.75 -19.17
C THR A 182 -11.78 -0.17 -18.48
N GLY A 183 -11.62 0.48 -17.31
CA GLY A 183 -12.70 1.18 -16.62
C GLY A 183 -13.23 2.35 -17.45
N VAL A 184 -12.35 3.25 -17.90
CA VAL A 184 -12.73 4.36 -18.79
C VAL A 184 -13.28 3.82 -20.12
N GLY A 185 -12.59 2.85 -20.73
CA GLY A 185 -13.01 2.26 -22.01
C GLY A 185 -14.38 1.58 -21.93
N GLY A 186 -14.66 0.83 -20.87
CA GLY A 186 -15.95 0.18 -20.63
C GLY A 186 -17.07 1.19 -20.41
N CYS A 187 -16.82 2.22 -19.60
CA CYS A 187 -17.77 3.31 -19.35
C CYS A 187 -18.12 4.06 -20.66
N ILE A 188 -17.11 4.46 -21.43
CA ILE A 188 -17.29 5.11 -22.73
C ILE A 188 -18.08 4.22 -23.69
N THR A 189 -17.72 2.94 -23.77
CA THR A 189 -18.38 1.98 -24.67
C THR A 189 -19.84 1.83 -24.30
N SER A 190 -20.14 1.69 -23.00
CA SER A 190 -21.51 1.60 -22.50
C SER A 190 -22.34 2.84 -22.86
N ILE A 191 -21.85 4.04 -22.53
CA ILE A 191 -22.54 5.31 -22.82
C ILE A 191 -22.75 5.48 -24.33
N THR A 192 -21.71 5.25 -25.14
CA THR A 192 -21.75 5.37 -26.61
C THR A 192 -22.74 4.38 -27.23
N ALA A 193 -22.91 3.22 -26.60
CA ALA A 193 -23.89 2.21 -27.00
C ALA A 193 -25.29 2.44 -26.41
N GLY A 194 -25.56 3.59 -25.77
CA GLY A 194 -26.83 3.90 -25.13
C GLY A 194 -27.02 3.18 -23.79
N PHE A 195 -26.00 3.26 -22.93
CA PHE A 195 -25.93 2.57 -21.63
C PHE A 195 -26.09 1.05 -21.74
N ALA A 196 -25.48 0.45 -22.77
CA ALA A 196 -25.51 -1.00 -22.93
C ALA A 196 -24.44 -1.67 -22.04
N GLY A 197 -24.85 -2.69 -21.28
CA GLY A 197 -23.95 -3.52 -20.48
C GLY A 197 -23.31 -4.66 -21.26
N ASN A 198 -23.87 -5.01 -22.42
CA ASN A 198 -23.40 -6.12 -23.27
C ASN A 198 -23.63 -5.85 -24.76
N LYS A 199 -23.17 -6.79 -25.61
CA LYS A 199 -23.23 -6.68 -27.07
C LYS A 199 -24.66 -6.71 -27.59
N GLU A 200 -25.53 -7.48 -26.97
CA GLU A 200 -26.93 -7.67 -27.36
C GLU A 200 -27.71 -6.35 -27.17
N GLU A 201 -27.56 -5.73 -26.00
CA GLU A 201 -28.11 -4.40 -25.73
C GLU A 201 -27.51 -3.35 -26.67
N ALA A 202 -26.20 -3.40 -26.92
CA ALA A 202 -25.53 -2.47 -27.83
C ALA A 202 -26.10 -2.57 -29.25
N ARG A 203 -26.42 -3.78 -29.75
CA ARG A 203 -27.04 -3.97 -31.08
C ARG A 203 -28.39 -3.24 -31.18
N VAL A 204 -29.16 -3.20 -30.09
CA VAL A 204 -30.49 -2.57 -30.06
C VAL A 204 -30.40 -1.06 -29.86
N ARG A 205 -29.56 -0.60 -28.93
CA ARG A 205 -29.57 0.79 -28.44
C ARG A 205 -28.65 1.75 -29.22
N SER A 206 -27.55 1.25 -29.79
CA SER A 206 -26.48 2.11 -30.35
C SER A 206 -26.94 3.06 -31.47
N LYS A 207 -27.81 2.62 -32.39
CA LYS A 207 -28.30 3.50 -33.48
C LYS A 207 -29.15 4.66 -32.97
N LYS A 208 -29.88 4.47 -31.86
CA LYS A 208 -30.67 5.53 -31.23
C LYS A 208 -29.75 6.51 -30.52
N ALA A 209 -28.79 6.00 -29.75
CA ALA A 209 -27.77 6.81 -29.07
C ALA A 209 -26.97 7.68 -30.06
N TYR A 210 -26.54 7.11 -31.19
CA TYR A 210 -25.89 7.84 -32.28
C TYR A 210 -26.73 9.03 -32.77
N ARG A 211 -28.00 8.78 -33.10
CA ARG A 211 -28.87 9.86 -33.61
C ARG A 211 -29.12 10.95 -32.57
N HIS A 212 -29.27 10.58 -31.30
CA HIS A 212 -29.39 11.55 -30.20
C HIS A 212 -28.14 12.42 -30.10
N HIS A 213 -26.94 11.81 -30.04
CA HIS A 213 -25.67 12.55 -29.97
C HIS A 213 -25.54 13.62 -31.06
N TYR A 214 -25.81 13.25 -32.32
CA TYR A 214 -25.72 14.19 -33.45
C TYR A 214 -26.85 15.25 -33.48
N ARG A 215 -28.01 14.95 -32.90
CA ARG A 215 -29.05 15.97 -32.71
C ARG A 215 -28.60 16.97 -31.66
N ASP A 216 -28.16 16.47 -30.51
CA ASP A 216 -27.79 17.29 -29.35
C ASP A 216 -26.62 18.22 -29.71
N VAL A 217 -25.58 17.71 -30.39
CA VAL A 217 -24.46 18.55 -30.86
C VAL A 217 -24.93 19.67 -31.79
N ARG A 218 -25.87 19.41 -32.71
CA ARG A 218 -26.40 20.46 -33.60
C ARG A 218 -27.27 21.48 -32.85
N GLU A 219 -27.81 21.11 -31.70
CA GLU A 219 -28.67 21.97 -30.88
C GLU A 219 -27.86 22.92 -30.01
N PHE A 220 -26.82 22.41 -29.31
CA PHE A 220 -26.04 23.25 -28.39
C PHE A 220 -24.85 23.98 -29.04
N VAL A 221 -24.45 23.64 -30.28
CA VAL A 221 -23.35 24.32 -30.97
C VAL A 221 -23.88 25.46 -31.87
N PRO A 222 -23.38 26.70 -31.72
CA PRO A 222 -23.70 27.79 -32.64
C PRO A 222 -23.31 27.46 -34.09
N ARG A 223 -24.20 27.73 -35.05
CA ARG A 223 -24.04 27.32 -36.46
C ARG A 223 -22.77 27.89 -37.10
N GLU A 224 -22.40 29.11 -36.73
CA GLU A 224 -21.19 29.81 -37.16
C GLU A 224 -19.88 29.16 -36.68
N ARG A 225 -19.95 28.35 -35.62
CA ARG A 225 -18.82 27.60 -35.05
C ARG A 225 -18.80 26.13 -35.46
N LEU A 226 -19.75 25.68 -36.28
CA LEU A 226 -19.92 24.27 -36.63
C LEU A 226 -19.55 24.00 -38.10
N LEU A 227 -18.62 23.08 -38.31
CA LEU A 227 -18.40 22.42 -39.59
C LEU A 227 -18.99 21.01 -39.54
N GLU A 228 -20.04 20.76 -40.32
CA GLU A 228 -20.41 19.39 -40.70
C GLU A 228 -19.44 18.91 -41.77
N PHE A 229 -18.76 17.79 -41.50
CA PHE A 229 -17.64 17.34 -42.31
C PHE A 229 -17.75 15.86 -42.66
N ARG A 230 -17.48 15.51 -43.91
CA ARG A 230 -17.29 14.13 -44.35
C ARG A 230 -15.85 13.93 -44.74
N LEU A 231 -15.24 12.82 -44.32
CA LEU A 231 -13.81 12.57 -44.56
C LEU A 231 -13.48 12.56 -46.06
N GLU A 232 -14.44 12.18 -46.90
CA GLU A 232 -14.35 12.16 -48.36
C GLU A 232 -14.18 13.56 -48.97
N GLU A 233 -14.53 14.62 -48.24
CA GLU A 233 -14.35 16.02 -48.69
C GLU A 233 -12.89 16.48 -48.59
N GLY A 234 -12.05 15.75 -47.86
CA GLY A 234 -10.61 15.98 -47.78
C GLY A 234 -10.23 17.34 -47.14
N TRP A 235 -9.09 17.90 -47.54
CA TRP A 235 -8.51 19.06 -46.88
C TRP A 235 -9.29 20.36 -47.07
N GLY A 236 -9.92 20.58 -48.23
CA GLY A 236 -10.42 21.89 -48.64
C GLY A 236 -11.37 22.53 -47.62
N PRO A 237 -12.52 21.91 -47.32
CA PRO A 237 -13.47 22.47 -46.36
C PRO A 237 -12.91 22.57 -44.94
N LEU A 238 -12.13 21.57 -44.50
CA LEU A 238 -11.52 21.56 -43.16
C LEU A 238 -10.53 22.71 -42.98
N CYS A 239 -9.59 22.89 -43.91
CA CYS A 239 -8.57 23.93 -43.85
C CYS A 239 -9.18 25.32 -43.96
N ALA A 240 -10.16 25.51 -44.86
CA ALA A 240 -10.89 26.76 -45.00
C ALA A 240 -11.61 27.15 -43.70
N PHE A 241 -12.31 26.20 -43.08
CA PHE A 241 -13.01 26.43 -41.81
C PHE A 241 -12.04 26.72 -40.66
N LEU A 242 -10.94 25.98 -40.58
CA LEU A 242 -9.94 26.15 -39.53
C LEU A 242 -9.05 27.38 -39.73
N GLY A 243 -8.99 27.95 -40.95
CA GLY A 243 -8.11 29.06 -41.28
C GLY A 243 -6.65 28.62 -41.41
N ARG A 244 -6.42 27.45 -42.02
CA ARG A 244 -5.11 26.84 -42.22
C ARG A 244 -4.84 26.63 -43.70
N ASP A 245 -3.58 26.57 -44.08
CA ASP A 245 -3.18 26.21 -45.44
C ASP A 245 -3.37 24.71 -45.69
N VAL A 246 -3.73 24.35 -46.93
CA VAL A 246 -3.85 22.96 -47.35
C VAL A 246 -2.45 22.33 -47.43
N PRO A 247 -2.17 21.24 -46.70
CA PRO A 247 -0.86 20.61 -46.72
C PRO A 247 -0.65 19.79 -48.00
N ASP A 248 0.61 19.67 -48.44
CA ASP A 248 1.02 18.90 -49.63
C ASP A 248 1.14 17.40 -49.33
N VAL A 249 0.10 16.82 -48.72
CA VAL A 249 -0.02 15.38 -48.46
C VAL A 249 -1.48 14.96 -48.63
N PRO A 250 -1.78 13.70 -49.00
CA PRO A 250 -3.16 13.23 -49.06
C PRO A 250 -3.87 13.33 -47.70
N PHE A 251 -5.18 13.56 -47.72
CA PHE A 251 -5.97 13.53 -46.48
C PHE A 251 -5.87 12.14 -45.83
N PRO A 252 -5.64 12.04 -44.52
CA PRO A 252 -5.41 10.76 -43.87
C PRO A 252 -6.68 9.90 -43.84
N HIS A 253 -6.57 8.66 -44.32
CA HIS A 253 -7.59 7.62 -44.18
C HIS A 253 -7.03 6.43 -43.41
N VAL A 254 -7.23 6.43 -42.08
CA VAL A 254 -6.73 5.35 -41.21
C VAL A 254 -7.78 4.25 -41.08
N ASN A 255 -7.47 3.05 -41.57
CA ASN A 255 -8.34 1.87 -41.41
C ASN A 255 -7.98 1.10 -40.15
N GLU A 256 -8.91 1.04 -39.19
CA GLU A 256 -8.61 0.57 -37.84
C GLU A 256 -9.13 -0.84 -37.53
N LYS A 257 -9.81 -1.53 -38.47
CA LYS A 257 -10.51 -2.78 -38.12
C LYS A 257 -9.55 -3.88 -37.63
N GLU A 258 -8.52 -4.19 -38.42
CA GLU A 258 -7.51 -5.20 -38.01
C GLU A 258 -6.60 -4.70 -36.90
N SER A 259 -6.21 -3.42 -36.92
CA SER A 259 -5.35 -2.86 -35.87
C SER A 259 -6.02 -2.87 -34.50
N ASN A 260 -7.35 -2.67 -34.43
CA ASN A 260 -8.10 -2.73 -33.17
C ASN A 260 -8.11 -4.15 -32.59
N ARG A 261 -8.39 -5.17 -33.40
CA ARG A 261 -8.34 -6.57 -32.95
C ARG A 261 -6.96 -6.91 -32.38
N LEU A 262 -5.90 -6.60 -33.12
CA LEU A 262 -4.52 -6.82 -32.69
C LEU A 262 -4.13 -5.98 -31.45
N ALA A 263 -4.73 -4.79 -31.29
CA ALA A 263 -4.55 -3.94 -30.12
C ALA A 263 -5.16 -4.60 -28.87
N PHE A 264 -6.40 -5.09 -28.92
CA PHE A 264 -7.02 -5.80 -27.80
C PHE A 264 -6.24 -7.06 -27.40
N GLU A 265 -5.77 -7.85 -28.38
CA GLU A 265 -4.88 -9.00 -28.11
C GLU A 265 -3.56 -8.56 -27.44
N THR A 266 -3.02 -7.42 -27.85
CA THR A 266 -1.79 -6.87 -27.25
C THR A 266 -2.03 -6.37 -25.83
N ILE A 267 -3.15 -5.69 -25.58
CA ILE A 267 -3.58 -5.26 -24.25
C ILE A 267 -3.77 -6.47 -23.33
N ALA A 268 -4.47 -7.51 -23.80
CA ALA A 268 -4.67 -8.75 -23.06
C ALA A 268 -3.33 -9.42 -22.71
N ARG A 269 -2.38 -9.48 -23.65
CA ARG A 269 -1.05 -10.05 -23.43
C ARG A 269 -0.24 -9.25 -22.40
N ILE A 270 -0.29 -7.91 -22.46
CA ILE A 270 0.35 -7.04 -21.48
C ILE A 270 -0.29 -7.24 -20.11
N GLY A 271 -1.62 -7.23 -20.04
CA GLY A 271 -2.40 -7.50 -18.83
C GLY A 271 -2.02 -8.83 -18.20
N MET A 272 -2.05 -9.90 -18.98
CA MET A 272 -1.65 -11.24 -18.54
C MET A 272 -0.21 -11.25 -18.03
N LYS A 273 0.75 -10.66 -18.74
CA LYS A 273 2.14 -10.59 -18.28
C LYS A 273 2.27 -9.83 -16.94
N ARG A 274 1.50 -8.75 -16.76
CA ARG A 274 1.50 -7.97 -15.51
C ARG A 274 0.85 -8.72 -14.36
N VAL A 275 -0.30 -9.37 -14.60
CA VAL A 275 -0.98 -10.23 -13.63
C VAL A 275 -0.07 -11.39 -13.25
N MET A 276 0.54 -12.09 -14.22
CA MET A 276 1.49 -13.16 -13.96
C MET A 276 2.73 -12.66 -13.21
N ARG A 277 3.24 -11.46 -13.47
CA ARG A 277 4.33 -10.86 -12.70
C ARG A 277 3.92 -10.56 -11.26
N LYS A 278 2.71 -10.03 -11.04
CA LYS A 278 2.18 -9.79 -9.69
C LYS A 278 1.93 -11.10 -8.94
N ALA A 279 1.32 -12.08 -9.61
CA ALA A 279 1.10 -13.41 -9.05
C ALA A 279 2.43 -14.09 -8.75
N PHE A 280 3.43 -14.00 -9.64
CA PHE A 280 4.79 -14.42 -9.39
C PHE A 280 5.33 -13.71 -8.15
N MET A 281 5.38 -12.38 -8.07
CA MET A 281 5.82 -11.70 -6.86
C MET A 281 5.06 -12.15 -5.60
N VAL A 282 3.74 -12.31 -5.63
CA VAL A 282 2.97 -12.74 -4.45
C VAL A 282 3.27 -14.21 -4.07
N LEU A 283 3.53 -15.08 -5.04
CA LEU A 283 3.77 -16.51 -4.85
C LEU A 283 5.25 -16.85 -4.61
N THR A 284 6.18 -16.02 -5.10
CA THR A 284 7.63 -16.27 -5.09
C THR A 284 8.41 -15.26 -4.26
N VAL A 285 7.81 -14.18 -3.73
CA VAL A 285 8.52 -13.28 -2.83
C VAL A 285 8.86 -14.01 -1.54
N VAL A 286 10.07 -14.56 -1.55
CA VAL A 286 10.81 -14.99 -0.38
C VAL A 286 11.35 -13.75 0.33
N ALA A 287 11.64 -12.62 -0.36
CA ALA A 287 12.26 -11.42 0.23
C ALA A 287 11.57 -10.08 -0.12
N VAL A 288 11.23 -9.26 0.88
CA VAL A 288 10.67 -7.89 0.70
C VAL A 288 11.68 -6.83 1.14
N PRO A 289 12.20 -5.97 0.25
CA PRO A 289 12.93 -4.76 0.64
C PRO A 289 12.00 -3.80 1.39
N VAL A 290 12.43 -3.32 2.55
CA VAL A 290 11.71 -2.34 3.37
C VAL A 290 12.68 -1.25 3.80
N ASP A 291 12.39 0.00 3.42
CA ASP A 291 13.08 1.15 4.01
C ASP A 291 12.53 1.41 5.42
N ILE A 292 13.37 1.22 6.44
CA ILE A 292 12.93 1.22 7.84
C ILE A 292 12.40 2.60 8.27
N PRO A 293 13.14 3.72 8.16
CA PRO A 293 12.60 5.03 8.49
C PRO A 293 11.32 5.37 7.71
N ARG A 294 11.32 5.17 6.39
CA ARG A 294 10.17 5.54 5.54
C ARG A 294 8.95 4.69 5.82
N SER A 295 9.11 3.40 6.10
CA SER A 295 7.97 2.54 6.48
C SER A 295 7.33 2.98 7.80
N ILE A 296 8.12 3.45 8.78
CA ILE A 296 7.59 3.99 10.04
C ILE A 296 6.88 5.33 9.81
N GLU A 297 7.47 6.24 9.03
CA GLU A 297 6.86 7.53 8.65
C GLU A 297 5.51 7.33 7.95
N ALA A 298 5.47 6.44 6.96
CA ALA A 298 4.26 6.12 6.22
C ALA A 298 3.15 5.59 7.14
N ALA A 299 3.52 4.84 8.19
CA ALA A 299 2.57 4.32 9.16
C ALA A 299 2.04 5.38 10.15
N GLN A 300 2.64 6.58 10.22
CA GLN A 300 2.15 7.67 11.07
C GLN A 300 0.96 8.43 10.47
N GLY A 301 0.70 8.28 9.17
CA GLY A 301 -0.39 8.96 8.46
C GLY A 301 -1.42 8.00 7.86
N THR A 302 -2.46 8.56 7.25
CA THR A 302 -3.47 7.84 6.47
C THR A 302 -3.36 8.22 5.00
N PRO A 303 -4.02 7.48 4.07
CA PRO A 303 -4.12 7.93 2.67
C PRO A 303 -4.80 9.30 2.51
N GLU A 304 -5.65 9.70 3.45
CA GLU A 304 -6.38 10.98 3.47
C GLU A 304 -5.56 12.09 4.14
N ALA A 305 -4.75 11.76 5.15
CA ALA A 305 -3.87 12.68 5.87
C ALA A 305 -2.44 12.08 5.97
N PRO A 306 -1.65 12.14 4.88
CA PRO A 306 -0.31 11.56 4.87
C PRO A 306 0.63 12.27 5.84
N CYS A 307 1.50 11.51 6.48
CA CYS A 307 2.59 12.07 7.29
C CYS A 307 3.65 12.66 6.35
N HIS A 308 3.95 13.95 6.52
CA HIS A 308 4.99 14.65 5.76
C HIS A 308 6.29 14.84 6.55
N ASP A 309 6.28 14.49 7.83
CA ASP A 309 7.47 14.55 8.66
C ASP A 309 8.46 13.48 8.25
N HIS A 310 9.74 13.77 8.44
CA HIS A 310 10.81 12.84 8.15
C HIS A 310 11.48 12.43 9.46
N LEU A 311 11.55 11.12 9.69
CA LEU A 311 12.27 10.55 10.80
C LEU A 311 13.76 10.80 10.62
N LEU A 312 14.33 11.50 11.59
CA LEU A 312 15.76 11.63 11.67
C LEU A 312 16.39 10.24 11.87
N SER A 313 17.46 9.99 11.12
CA SER A 313 18.08 8.68 10.95
C SER A 313 19.61 8.78 11.04
N VAL A 314 20.30 7.65 10.88
CA VAL A 314 21.77 7.61 10.76
C VAL A 314 22.19 7.42 9.31
N ALA A 315 23.43 7.81 9.00
CA ALA A 315 24.03 7.51 7.70
C ALA A 315 23.91 6.00 7.38
N PRO A 316 23.45 5.62 6.17
CA PRO A 316 23.38 4.23 5.77
C PRO A 316 24.73 3.55 5.86
N LEU A 317 24.74 2.28 6.28
CA LEU A 317 25.94 1.47 6.23
C LEU A 317 26.23 1.11 4.76
N GLU A 318 27.32 1.62 4.22
CA GLU A 318 27.72 1.37 2.81
C GLU A 318 28.48 0.06 2.64
N THR A 319 29.25 -0.35 3.64
CA THR A 319 30.10 -1.54 3.62
C THR A 319 29.87 -2.38 4.87
N PRO A 320 29.93 -3.72 4.78
CA PRO A 320 29.74 -4.59 5.95
C PRO A 320 30.69 -4.28 7.10
N PHE A 321 30.26 -4.60 8.33
CA PHE A 321 31.12 -4.47 9.50
C PHE A 321 32.30 -5.45 9.43
N PRO A 322 33.48 -5.06 9.96
CA PRO A 322 34.59 -6.00 10.15
C PRO A 322 34.14 -7.20 10.99
N SER A 323 34.61 -8.39 10.60
CA SER A 323 34.31 -9.61 11.36
C SER A 323 34.83 -9.50 12.79
N ASN A 324 33.93 -9.76 13.74
CA ASN A 324 34.26 -9.81 15.16
C ASN A 324 34.43 -11.26 15.65
N GLU A 325 34.50 -12.24 14.75
CA GLU A 325 34.57 -13.66 15.12
C GLU A 325 35.73 -13.95 16.08
N PRO A 326 35.53 -14.87 17.05
CA PRO A 326 36.57 -15.25 18.00
C PRO A 326 37.78 -15.80 17.25
N LYS A 327 38.95 -15.23 17.54
CA LYS A 327 40.21 -15.60 16.86
C LYS A 327 40.75 -16.98 17.26
N SER A 328 40.32 -17.54 18.39
CA SER A 328 40.80 -18.82 18.92
C SER A 328 39.73 -19.90 18.86
N GLU A 329 40.12 -21.11 18.50
CA GLU A 329 39.26 -22.31 18.40
C GLU A 329 38.48 -22.59 19.70
N ALA A 330 39.15 -22.58 20.86
CA ALA A 330 38.52 -22.76 22.16
C ALA A 330 37.45 -21.70 22.52
N ALA A 331 37.52 -20.50 21.93
CA ALA A 331 36.50 -19.47 22.11
C ALA A 331 35.32 -19.67 21.16
N ARG A 332 35.54 -20.22 19.96
CA ARG A 332 34.49 -20.62 19.01
C ARG A 332 33.70 -21.80 19.56
N GLU A 333 34.37 -22.84 20.07
CA GLU A 333 33.73 -24.02 20.68
C GLU A 333 32.82 -23.64 21.87
N LYS A 334 33.24 -22.70 22.72
CA LYS A 334 32.42 -22.19 23.85
C LYS A 334 31.15 -21.42 23.41
N LEU A 335 31.12 -20.90 22.18
CA LEU A 335 30.00 -20.14 21.62
C LEU A 335 28.99 -21.04 20.88
N VAL A 336 29.46 -22.14 20.30
CA VAL A 336 28.65 -23.08 19.50
C VAL A 336 27.48 -23.70 20.30
N GLY A 337 27.63 -23.90 21.61
CA GLY A 337 26.57 -24.45 22.47
C GLY A 337 25.59 -23.43 23.09
N ASN A 338 25.78 -22.12 22.85
CA ASN A 338 25.03 -21.04 23.52
C ASN A 338 24.37 -20.03 22.56
N SER A 339 24.61 -20.11 21.26
CA SER A 339 24.32 -19.03 20.30
C SER A 339 23.11 -19.30 19.41
N THR A 340 23.03 -20.46 18.73
CA THR A 340 22.00 -20.77 17.73
C THR A 340 21.78 -22.28 17.58
N ASP A 341 20.57 -22.69 17.18
CA ASP A 341 20.28 -24.05 16.70
C ASP A 341 21.00 -24.25 15.35
N GLN A 342 21.92 -25.21 15.27
CA GLN A 342 22.78 -25.39 14.08
C GLN A 342 22.04 -25.87 12.85
N GLN A 343 20.95 -26.62 13.01
CA GLN A 343 20.16 -27.07 11.87
C GLN A 343 19.34 -25.91 11.33
N LEU A 344 18.63 -25.20 12.21
CA LEU A 344 17.83 -24.05 11.83
C LEU A 344 18.69 -22.91 11.27
N ASP A 345 19.88 -22.70 11.82
CA ASP A 345 20.84 -21.72 11.30
C ASP A 345 21.26 -22.02 9.86
N ARG A 346 21.55 -23.28 9.52
CA ARG A 346 21.86 -23.69 8.14
C ARG A 346 20.68 -23.43 7.20
N GLU A 347 19.46 -23.75 7.62
CA GLU A 347 18.24 -23.49 6.84
C GLU A 347 18.04 -21.99 6.61
N TYR A 348 18.30 -21.14 7.62
CA TYR A 348 18.22 -19.70 7.48
C TYR A 348 19.32 -19.13 6.59
N VAL A 349 20.56 -19.60 6.70
CA VAL A 349 21.65 -19.15 5.83
C VAL A 349 21.34 -19.45 4.36
N GLU A 350 20.85 -20.65 4.04
CA GLU A 350 20.46 -21.02 2.68
C GLU A 350 19.30 -20.15 2.18
N LEU A 351 18.23 -20.03 2.98
CA LEU A 351 17.06 -19.21 2.64
C LEU A 351 17.44 -17.75 2.39
N LEU A 352 18.24 -17.17 3.27
CA LEU A 352 18.68 -15.78 3.18
C LEU A 352 19.60 -15.55 1.99
N SER A 353 20.49 -16.50 1.69
CA SER A 353 21.39 -16.42 0.52
C SER A 353 20.60 -16.44 -0.78
N ASN A 354 19.62 -17.35 -0.89
CA ASN A 354 18.74 -17.44 -2.07
C ASN A 354 17.88 -16.18 -2.20
N ALA A 355 17.24 -15.74 -1.12
CA ALA A 355 16.42 -14.53 -1.09
C ALA A 355 17.22 -13.29 -1.52
N LEU A 356 18.48 -13.19 -1.09
CA LEU A 356 19.36 -12.09 -1.46
C LEU A 356 19.73 -12.14 -2.94
N ALA A 357 20.10 -13.32 -3.46
CA ALA A 357 20.44 -13.51 -4.87
C ALA A 357 19.26 -13.17 -5.79
N GLU A 358 18.07 -13.69 -5.48
CA GLU A 358 16.83 -13.40 -6.21
C GLU A 358 16.50 -11.91 -6.19
N THR A 359 16.67 -11.25 -5.04
CA THR A 359 16.40 -9.81 -4.91
C THR A 359 17.38 -8.98 -5.73
N HIS A 360 18.68 -9.33 -5.74
CA HIS A 360 19.67 -8.64 -6.57
C HIS A 360 19.37 -8.79 -8.07
N GLU A 361 18.86 -9.95 -8.50
CA GLU A 361 18.46 -10.17 -9.88
C GLU A 361 17.20 -9.39 -10.26
N ALA A 362 16.20 -9.33 -9.36
CA ALA A 362 14.89 -8.77 -9.65
C ALA A 362 14.76 -7.26 -9.36
N TYR A 363 15.55 -6.71 -8.42
CA TYR A 363 15.43 -5.34 -7.94
C TYR A 363 16.70 -4.53 -8.19
N HIS A 364 16.58 -3.46 -8.97
CA HIS A 364 17.68 -2.56 -9.32
C HIS A 364 17.48 -1.13 -8.78
N GLY A 365 16.53 -0.93 -7.87
CA GLY A 365 16.26 0.35 -7.22
C GLY A 365 17.25 0.66 -6.09
N ARG A 366 17.01 1.75 -5.36
CA ARG A 366 17.79 2.07 -4.16
C ARG A 366 17.31 1.20 -3.00
N TRP A 367 18.25 0.50 -2.36
CA TRP A 367 17.98 -0.28 -1.15
C TRP A 367 17.62 0.57 0.08
N CYS A 368 17.96 1.85 0.06
CA CYS A 368 17.61 2.82 1.08
C CYS A 368 17.33 4.18 0.44
N LEU A 369 16.22 4.80 0.84
CA LEU A 369 15.79 6.10 0.38
C LEU A 369 16.55 7.23 1.11
N PRO A 370 16.59 8.45 0.53
CA PRO A 370 17.18 9.59 1.21
C PRO A 370 16.51 9.86 2.57
N ARG A 371 17.34 10.07 3.60
CA ARG A 371 16.93 10.29 4.99
C ARG A 371 17.68 11.46 5.62
N PRO A 372 17.04 12.31 6.43
CA PRO A 372 17.73 13.36 7.16
C PRO A 372 18.54 12.77 8.34
N PHE A 373 19.76 13.25 8.55
CA PHE A 373 20.69 12.64 9.51
C PHE A 373 20.69 13.35 10.88
N VAL A 374 20.63 12.56 11.97
CA VAL A 374 20.98 13.01 13.33
C VAL A 374 22.51 13.09 13.49
N GLN A 375 23.24 12.20 12.80
CA GLN A 375 24.69 12.06 12.87
C GLN A 375 25.25 11.85 11.45
N GLU A 376 26.17 12.73 11.02
CA GLU A 376 26.80 12.66 9.69
C GLU A 376 27.79 11.49 9.54
N LYS A 377 28.25 10.88 10.65
CA LYS A 377 29.17 9.74 10.65
C LYS A 377 28.64 8.59 11.52
N PRO A 378 28.67 7.33 11.04
CA PRO A 378 28.28 6.16 11.84
C PRO A 378 29.23 5.97 13.03
N ARG A 379 28.71 5.54 14.19
CA ARG A 379 29.51 5.22 15.39
C ARG A 379 30.53 4.12 15.07
N VAL A 380 31.82 4.45 15.11
CA VAL A 380 32.90 3.44 15.14
C VAL A 380 32.82 2.73 16.49
N ALA A 381 32.70 1.40 16.49
CA ALA A 381 32.73 0.62 17.73
C ALA A 381 34.08 0.88 18.43
N LYS A 382 34.06 1.46 19.64
CA LYS A 382 35.27 1.64 20.45
C LYS A 382 35.94 0.26 20.65
N LYS A 383 37.11 0.07 20.05
CA LYS A 383 37.98 -1.08 20.32
C LYS A 383 38.32 -1.08 21.81
N ARG A 384 38.16 -2.24 22.45
CA ARG A 384 38.78 -2.52 23.75
C ARG A 384 40.30 -2.41 23.57
N LYS A 385 40.91 -1.43 24.25
CA LYS A 385 42.35 -1.18 24.46
C LYS A 385 43.30 -1.76 23.40
N LEU A 386 43.79 -0.89 22.53
CA LEU A 386 45.19 -0.93 22.11
C LEU A 386 45.73 0.48 22.34
N ASP A 387 46.78 0.60 23.15
CA ASP A 387 47.49 1.85 23.42
C ASP A 387 48.16 2.32 22.12
N THR A 388 47.50 3.20 21.38
CA THR A 388 48.16 4.03 20.37
C THR A 388 47.61 5.44 20.48
N ASN A 389 48.52 6.39 20.73
CA ASN A 389 48.31 7.84 20.74
C ASN A 389 47.81 8.34 19.38
N GLU A 390 46.52 8.15 19.09
CA GLU A 390 45.83 8.91 18.04
C GLU A 390 44.96 9.98 18.69
N SER A 391 45.08 11.19 18.15
CA SER A 391 44.38 12.39 18.59
C SER A 391 42.87 12.14 18.66
N ASN A 392 42.32 12.46 19.83
CA ASN A 392 40.93 12.30 20.19
C ASN A 392 40.09 13.37 19.46
N ASP A 393 39.86 13.19 18.14
CA ASP A 393 38.86 13.97 17.41
C ASP A 393 37.48 13.53 17.91
N SER A 394 37.00 14.27 18.91
CA SER A 394 35.64 14.16 19.40
C SER A 394 34.69 14.48 18.25
N VAL A 395 33.92 13.47 17.82
CA VAL A 395 32.75 13.68 16.98
C VAL A 395 31.80 14.59 17.76
N GLN A 396 31.80 15.88 17.43
CA GLN A 396 30.90 16.88 17.99
C GLN A 396 29.47 16.52 17.53
N PRO A 397 28.52 16.22 18.43
CA PRO A 397 27.12 16.10 18.05
C PRO A 397 26.63 17.45 17.52
N THR A 398 25.91 17.44 16.41
CA THR A 398 25.28 18.65 15.88
C THR A 398 24.34 19.25 16.94
N PRO A 399 24.34 20.57 17.23
CA PRO A 399 23.87 21.11 18.51
C PRO A 399 22.34 21.17 18.71
N THR A 400 21.53 20.50 17.88
CA THR A 400 20.11 20.81 17.73
C THR A 400 19.12 19.87 18.40
N GLN A 401 19.54 18.73 18.99
CA GLN A 401 18.62 17.82 19.67
C GLN A 401 18.80 17.83 21.19
N LYS A 402 17.80 18.32 21.93
CA LYS A 402 17.64 17.96 23.34
C LYS A 402 17.26 16.48 23.38
N GLU A 403 18.21 15.61 23.73
CA GLU A 403 17.91 14.21 24.02
C GLU A 403 16.84 14.15 25.13
N LEU A 404 15.88 13.23 24.99
CA LEU A 404 14.90 12.99 26.06
C LEU A 404 15.66 12.52 27.31
N PRO A 405 15.30 12.99 28.52
CA PRO A 405 15.87 12.48 29.74
C PRO A 405 15.72 10.96 29.82
N GLU A 406 16.81 10.30 30.18
CA GLU A 406 16.85 8.84 30.26
C GLU A 406 15.82 8.23 31.23
N ASP A 407 15.41 9.01 32.23
CA ASP A 407 14.45 8.66 33.27
C ASP A 407 13.00 9.10 32.96
N LEU A 408 12.76 9.75 31.81
CA LEU A 408 11.44 10.29 31.46
C LEU A 408 10.36 9.19 31.43
N LEU A 409 10.55 8.14 30.64
CA LEU A 409 9.56 7.06 30.52
C LEU A 409 9.41 6.25 31.82
N PRO A 410 10.50 5.87 32.53
CA PRO A 410 10.38 5.26 33.85
C PRO A 410 9.58 6.11 34.85
N THR A 411 9.87 7.41 34.94
CA THR A 411 9.16 8.34 35.85
C THR A 411 7.67 8.40 35.53
N LEU A 412 7.32 8.40 34.26
CA LEU A 412 5.92 8.44 33.84
C LEU A 412 5.19 7.11 34.08
N ALA A 413 5.86 5.97 33.91
CA ALA A 413 5.27 4.65 34.14
C ALA A 413 5.19 4.27 35.62
N GLU A 414 6.08 4.81 36.48
CA GLU A 414 6.08 4.56 37.93
C GLU A 414 5.13 5.46 38.72
N ALA A 415 4.70 6.60 38.15
CA ALA A 415 3.70 7.49 38.74
C ALA A 415 2.37 6.76 39.07
N ASP A 416 2.06 5.67 38.36
CA ASP A 416 0.91 4.79 38.62
C ASP A 416 0.96 4.05 39.98
N SER A 417 2.13 3.96 40.64
CA SER A 417 2.33 3.15 41.85
C SER A 417 2.35 3.95 43.16
N SER A 418 2.44 5.28 43.10
CA SER A 418 2.53 6.15 44.27
C SER A 418 1.39 7.17 44.30
N PRO A 419 0.42 7.07 45.23
CA PRO A 419 -0.74 7.97 45.30
C PRO A 419 -0.40 9.43 45.62
N ASN A 420 0.87 9.76 45.91
CA ASN A 420 1.34 11.08 46.30
C ASN A 420 2.23 11.78 45.24
N SER A 421 2.45 11.18 44.06
CA SER A 421 3.25 11.79 42.99
C SER A 421 2.39 12.74 42.15
N PRO A 422 2.84 13.98 41.82
CA PRO A 422 2.10 14.87 40.94
C PRO A 422 2.01 14.30 39.52
N ASP A 423 0.80 14.21 38.98
CA ASP A 423 0.55 13.73 37.61
C ASP A 423 1.21 14.66 36.56
N PRO A 424 1.84 14.11 35.52
CA PRO A 424 2.33 14.90 34.39
C PRO A 424 1.15 15.57 33.69
N LYS A 425 1.27 16.87 33.37
CA LYS A 425 0.24 17.56 32.58
C LYS A 425 0.41 17.19 31.11
N THR A 426 -0.69 16.90 30.42
CA THR A 426 -0.69 16.61 28.98
C THR A 426 -1.66 17.52 28.25
N THR A 427 -1.29 17.91 27.03
CA THR A 427 -2.23 18.56 26.09
C THR A 427 -2.16 17.86 24.74
N LEU A 428 -3.33 17.66 24.13
CA LEU A 428 -3.49 17.09 22.79
C LEU A 428 -3.92 18.19 21.84
N HIS A 429 -3.11 18.43 20.81
CA HIS A 429 -3.38 19.42 19.78
C HIS A 429 -3.54 18.71 18.44
N PRO A 430 -4.74 18.74 17.81
CA PRO A 430 -4.90 18.29 16.42
C PRO A 430 -3.90 19.03 15.54
N THR A 431 -3.21 18.34 14.64
CA THR A 431 -2.31 19.03 13.68
C THR A 431 -3.08 19.87 12.67
N GLN A 432 -4.41 19.68 12.56
CA GLN A 432 -5.34 20.51 11.80
C GLN A 432 -6.65 20.70 12.61
N GLY A 433 -7.12 21.95 12.75
CA GLY A 433 -8.33 22.32 13.51
C GLY A 433 -8.05 23.15 14.78
N PRO A 434 -9.08 23.72 15.44
CA PRO A 434 -8.90 24.52 16.66
C PRO A 434 -8.39 23.63 17.82
N PRO A 435 -7.53 24.14 18.71
CA PRO A 435 -6.99 23.38 19.84
C PRO A 435 -8.11 22.91 20.77
N ALA A 436 -8.09 21.64 21.16
CA ALA A 436 -8.96 21.13 22.21
C ALA A 436 -8.46 21.65 23.57
N ASN A 437 -9.26 22.45 24.25
CA ASN A 437 -8.89 23.19 25.47
C ASN A 437 -8.94 22.38 26.78
N ASN A 438 -9.11 21.06 26.76
CA ASN A 438 -9.31 20.30 27.99
C ASN A 438 -8.05 19.55 28.44
N PRO A 439 -7.31 20.05 29.44
CA PRO A 439 -6.29 19.26 30.12
C PRO A 439 -6.96 18.08 30.82
N THR A 440 -6.70 16.86 30.37
CA THR A 440 -7.11 15.64 31.07
C THR A 440 -6.12 15.31 32.17
N SER A 441 -6.60 15.21 33.41
CA SER A 441 -5.79 15.02 34.62
C SER A 441 -5.41 13.57 34.92
N LYS A 442 -5.62 12.61 34.02
CA LYS A 442 -5.26 11.19 34.26
C LYS A 442 -4.59 10.58 33.04
N VAL A 443 -3.30 10.29 33.14
CA VAL A 443 -2.40 9.91 32.03
C VAL A 443 -2.21 8.38 31.93
N GLN A 444 -3.28 7.59 32.06
CA GLN A 444 -3.15 6.14 31.80
C GLN A 444 -3.24 5.81 30.30
N TYR A 445 -3.97 6.63 29.54
CA TYR A 445 -4.19 6.46 28.11
C TYR A 445 -4.25 7.78 27.38
N LEU A 446 -3.65 7.81 26.19
CA LEU A 446 -3.71 8.92 25.27
C LEU A 446 -4.28 8.40 23.94
N THR A 447 -5.53 8.74 23.67
CA THR A 447 -6.22 8.31 22.45
C THR A 447 -6.32 9.47 21.47
N ASN A 448 -5.74 9.30 20.28
CA ASN A 448 -6.09 10.11 19.13
C ASN A 448 -7.31 9.50 18.45
N ARG A 449 -8.49 10.10 18.65
CA ARG A 449 -9.75 9.63 18.02
C ARG A 449 -9.97 10.18 16.61
N THR A 450 -9.12 11.12 16.18
CA THR A 450 -9.32 11.83 14.92
C THR A 450 -8.75 11.04 13.76
N SER A 451 -9.22 11.36 12.55
CA SER A 451 -8.68 10.85 11.28
C SER A 451 -7.34 11.48 10.89
N HIS A 452 -6.80 12.37 11.73
CA HIS A 452 -5.56 13.11 11.48
C HIS A 452 -4.56 12.85 12.60
N PRO A 453 -3.25 13.00 12.35
CA PRO A 453 -2.25 12.95 13.41
C PRO A 453 -2.55 13.99 14.51
N THR A 454 -2.15 13.69 15.75
CA THR A 454 -2.30 14.62 16.87
C THR A 454 -0.96 14.80 17.56
N THR A 455 -0.66 16.03 17.94
CA THR A 455 0.54 16.38 18.70
C THR A 455 0.25 16.30 20.19
N LEU A 456 0.98 15.45 20.89
CA LEU A 456 0.98 15.34 22.34
C LEU A 456 2.10 16.19 22.92
N ASN A 457 1.76 17.17 23.76
CA ASN A 457 2.73 17.87 24.60
C ASN A 457 2.66 17.31 26.03
N LEU A 458 3.79 16.82 26.51
CA LEU A 458 3.94 16.22 27.83
C LEU A 458 4.82 17.11 28.69
N PHE A 459 4.28 17.60 29.81
CA PHE A 459 4.98 18.48 30.75
C PHE A 459 5.40 17.68 31.98
N PRO A 460 6.71 17.34 32.12
CA PRO A 460 7.19 16.58 33.26
C PRO A 460 7.04 17.40 34.56
N PRO A 461 6.75 16.76 35.70
CA PRO A 461 6.72 17.43 37.00
C PRO A 461 8.05 18.11 37.35
N THR A 462 9.17 17.57 36.88
CA THR A 462 10.53 18.09 37.10
C THR A 462 10.86 19.34 36.27
N HIS A 463 10.17 19.55 35.14
CA HIS A 463 10.39 20.68 34.22
C HIS A 463 9.06 21.21 33.64
N PRO A 464 8.20 21.85 34.45
CA PRO A 464 6.83 22.18 34.06
C PRO A 464 6.69 23.26 32.97
N GLN A 465 7.77 23.97 32.63
CA GLN A 465 7.76 25.04 31.63
C GLN A 465 8.20 24.62 30.22
N GLN A 466 8.72 23.40 30.06
CA GLN A 466 9.19 22.91 28.76
C GLN A 466 8.54 21.56 28.43
N PRO A 467 7.64 21.49 27.44
CA PRO A 467 7.04 20.23 27.05
C PRO A 467 7.99 19.37 26.21
N TYR A 468 7.83 18.06 26.31
CA TYR A 468 8.27 17.10 25.31
C TYR A 468 7.11 16.84 24.34
N THR A 469 7.40 16.90 23.05
CA THR A 469 6.40 16.80 22.00
C THR A 469 6.49 15.44 21.30
N PHE A 470 5.35 14.76 21.16
CA PHE A 470 5.21 13.46 20.51
C PHE A 470 4.12 13.50 19.46
N HIS A 471 4.23 12.65 18.43
CA HIS A 471 3.21 12.49 17.40
C HIS A 471 2.40 11.21 17.68
N LEU A 472 1.08 11.34 17.66
CA LEU A 472 0.15 10.22 17.81
C LEU A 472 -0.56 9.96 16.47
N PRO A 473 -0.42 8.76 15.89
CA PRO A 473 -1.12 8.40 14.65
C PRO A 473 -2.65 8.53 14.77
N PRO A 474 -3.36 8.73 13.65
CA PRO A 474 -4.82 8.65 13.61
C PRO A 474 -5.36 7.37 14.24
N HIS A 475 -6.48 7.47 14.96
CA HIS A 475 -7.16 6.33 15.60
C HIS A 475 -6.29 5.45 16.52
N SER A 476 -5.17 5.98 17.02
CA SER A 476 -4.26 5.24 17.89
C SER A 476 -4.55 5.51 19.37
N THR A 477 -4.26 4.52 20.21
CA THR A 477 -4.21 4.71 21.65
C THR A 477 -2.85 4.30 22.17
N PHE A 478 -2.23 5.20 22.92
CA PHE A 478 -0.97 4.97 23.60
C PHE A 478 -1.24 4.69 25.08
N SER A 479 -0.65 3.62 25.61
CA SER A 479 -0.66 3.26 27.03
C SER A 479 0.73 3.45 27.59
N LEU A 480 0.83 4.18 28.70
CA LEU A 480 2.08 4.41 29.40
C LEU A 480 2.06 3.70 30.74
N THR A 481 1.96 2.37 30.69
CA THR A 481 1.80 1.52 31.87
C THR A 481 3.01 0.60 32.08
N ASN A 482 3.35 0.35 33.34
CA ASN A 482 4.34 -0.67 33.68
C ASN A 482 3.70 -2.07 33.62
N CYS A 483 4.11 -2.87 32.63
CA CYS A 483 3.56 -4.20 32.41
C CYS A 483 3.88 -5.21 33.54
N HIS A 484 4.82 -4.92 34.46
CA HIS A 484 5.07 -5.77 35.65
C HIS A 484 3.85 -5.87 36.58
N HIS A 485 2.97 -4.87 36.55
CA HIS A 485 1.72 -4.87 37.30
C HIS A 485 0.57 -5.28 36.38
N SER A 486 0.53 -6.57 36.03
CA SER A 486 -0.47 -7.16 35.15
C SER A 486 -1.92 -6.75 35.42
N THR A 487 -2.34 -6.68 36.69
CA THR A 487 -3.68 -6.21 37.07
C THR A 487 -3.92 -4.76 36.63
N SER A 488 -2.94 -3.88 36.80
CA SER A 488 -3.02 -2.49 36.33
C SER A 488 -3.13 -2.47 34.82
N PHE A 489 -2.25 -3.18 34.10
CA PHE A 489 -2.28 -3.29 32.64
C PHE A 489 -3.65 -3.76 32.12
N ARG A 490 -4.16 -4.89 32.62
CA ARG A 490 -5.46 -5.47 32.22
C ARG A 490 -6.64 -4.54 32.54
N THR A 491 -6.66 -3.96 33.74
CA THR A 491 -7.71 -3.00 34.16
C THR A 491 -7.74 -1.82 33.22
N SER A 492 -6.56 -1.30 32.94
CA SER A 492 -6.38 -0.10 32.15
C SER A 492 -6.85 -0.37 30.69
N LEU A 493 -6.52 -1.52 30.08
CA LEU A 493 -7.03 -1.88 28.74
C LEU A 493 -8.55 -2.03 28.70
N ARG A 494 -9.15 -2.64 29.72
CA ARG A 494 -10.62 -2.78 29.82
C ARG A 494 -11.30 -1.43 29.95
N THR A 495 -10.74 -0.52 30.74
CA THR A 495 -11.23 0.85 30.88
C THR A 495 -11.16 1.59 29.55
N GLN A 496 -10.03 1.50 28.82
CA GLN A 496 -9.89 2.12 27.51
C GLN A 496 -10.94 1.62 26.52
N ALA A 497 -11.13 0.30 26.40
CA ALA A 497 -12.10 -0.29 25.48
C ALA A 497 -13.55 0.10 25.82
N SER A 498 -13.85 0.33 27.11
CA SER A 498 -15.18 0.79 27.55
C SER A 498 -15.46 2.27 27.27
N LEU A 499 -14.39 3.09 27.11
CA LEU A 499 -14.49 4.53 26.91
C LEU A 499 -14.48 4.93 25.43
N SER A 500 -14.20 4.01 24.50
CA SER A 500 -14.30 4.30 23.06
C SER A 500 -15.77 4.38 22.63
N GLU A 501 -16.05 5.19 21.59
CA GLU A 501 -17.40 5.31 21.03
C GLU A 501 -17.36 5.00 19.53
N PRO A 502 -18.05 3.93 19.06
CA PRO A 502 -18.67 2.89 19.90
C PRO A 502 -17.62 2.11 20.73
N PRO A 503 -18.01 1.42 21.82
CA PRO A 503 -17.11 0.56 22.58
C PRO A 503 -16.44 -0.46 21.64
N THR A 504 -15.11 -0.52 21.63
CA THR A 504 -14.36 -1.43 20.76
C THR A 504 -14.57 -2.87 21.24
N ARG A 505 -14.41 -3.83 20.34
CA ARG A 505 -14.25 -5.24 20.75
C ARG A 505 -13.09 -5.29 21.75
N ARG A 506 -13.25 -6.00 22.87
CA ARG A 506 -12.20 -6.15 23.91
C ARG A 506 -11.04 -7.05 23.45
N THR A 507 -10.91 -7.27 22.14
CA THR A 507 -10.04 -8.24 21.51
C THR A 507 -9.31 -7.61 20.32
N PHE A 508 -8.09 -8.05 20.08
CA PHE A 508 -7.25 -7.66 18.96
C PHE A 508 -7.22 -8.75 17.89
N ASP A 509 -7.22 -8.34 16.63
CA ASP A 509 -7.00 -9.23 15.49
C ASP A 509 -5.52 -9.52 15.24
N VAL A 510 -4.65 -8.60 15.70
CA VAL A 510 -3.19 -8.73 15.62
C VAL A 510 -2.56 -8.26 16.93
N ILE A 511 -1.67 -9.06 17.49
CA ILE A 511 -0.81 -8.70 18.62
C ILE A 511 0.64 -8.85 18.17
N LEU A 512 1.45 -7.80 18.32
CA LEU A 512 2.88 -7.81 17.99
C LEU A 512 3.71 -7.49 19.23
N LEU A 513 4.68 -8.33 19.55
CA LEU A 513 5.52 -8.24 20.74
C LEU A 513 7.00 -8.14 20.37
N ASP A 514 7.73 -7.24 21.03
CA ASP A 514 9.20 -7.21 21.08
C ASP A 514 9.66 -7.22 22.55
N PRO A 515 9.62 -8.39 23.22
CA PRO A 515 9.90 -8.45 24.65
C PRO A 515 11.35 -8.07 25.00
N PRO A 516 11.60 -7.51 26.19
CA PRO A 516 12.94 -7.14 26.64
C PRO A 516 13.76 -8.37 27.06
N TRP A 517 14.13 -9.20 26.08
CA TRP A 517 14.83 -10.47 26.28
C TRP A 517 16.11 -10.29 27.11
N PRO A 518 16.39 -11.18 28.10
CA PRO A 518 17.57 -11.08 28.93
C PRO A 518 18.86 -11.08 28.11
N ASN A 519 19.61 -9.97 28.16
CA ASN A 519 20.84 -9.81 27.38
C ASN A 519 22.06 -9.58 28.27
N ARG A 520 23.10 -10.43 28.11
CA ARG A 520 24.35 -10.33 28.88
C ARG A 520 25.12 -9.03 28.62
N SER A 521 25.01 -8.41 27.44
CA SER A 521 25.67 -7.13 27.18
C SER A 521 25.04 -6.01 28.00
N ILE A 522 23.71 -5.96 28.05
CA ILE A 522 22.93 -4.96 28.80
C ILE A 522 23.18 -5.10 30.31
N LYS A 523 23.18 -6.34 30.84
CA LYS A 523 23.51 -6.62 32.25
C LYS A 523 24.87 -6.07 32.69
N ARG A 524 25.85 -5.98 31.78
CA ARG A 524 27.18 -5.41 32.07
C ARG A 524 27.17 -3.89 31.99
N THR A 525 26.34 -3.30 31.14
CA THR A 525 26.20 -1.84 31.02
C THR A 525 25.54 -1.21 32.23
N HIS A 526 24.61 -1.90 32.90
CA HIS A 526 24.00 -1.48 34.17
C HIS A 526 24.99 -1.30 35.35
N GLN A 527 26.25 -1.71 35.20
CA GLN A 527 27.33 -1.41 36.15
C GLN A 527 27.94 -0.02 35.92
N THR A 528 27.45 0.72 34.92
CA THR A 528 27.85 2.09 34.57
C THR A 528 26.73 3.05 35.00
N PRO A 529 27.00 4.10 35.80
CA PRO A 529 25.98 5.09 36.18
C PRO A 529 25.39 5.78 34.94
N GLY A 530 24.06 5.92 34.88
CA GLY A 530 23.35 6.61 33.78
C GLY A 530 23.10 5.76 32.52
N THR A 531 22.59 4.52 32.67
CA THR A 531 22.03 3.77 31.54
C THR A 531 20.72 3.11 31.96
N SER A 532 19.62 3.43 31.27
CA SER A 532 18.24 3.44 31.81
C SER A 532 17.25 2.37 31.31
N TYR A 533 17.71 1.22 30.78
CA TYR A 533 16.79 0.18 30.30
C TYR A 533 16.75 -1.06 31.19
N HIS A 534 15.75 -1.20 32.06
CA HIS A 534 15.57 -2.42 32.86
C HIS A 534 15.25 -3.65 31.98
N ALA A 535 16.26 -4.46 31.66
CA ALA A 535 16.06 -5.76 31.03
C ALA A 535 15.59 -6.80 32.07
N ALA A 536 14.79 -7.78 31.63
CA ALA A 536 14.37 -8.86 32.52
C ALA A 536 15.60 -9.62 33.09
N PRO A 537 15.63 -9.89 34.40
CA PRO A 537 16.81 -10.44 35.07
C PRO A 537 17.11 -11.87 34.61
N ASN A 538 16.11 -12.64 34.20
CA ASN A 538 16.27 -13.97 33.63
C ASN A 538 15.04 -14.31 32.76
N LEU A 539 15.10 -15.46 32.07
CA LEU A 539 14.06 -15.84 31.12
C LEU A 539 12.75 -16.19 31.82
N SER A 540 12.80 -16.89 32.96
CA SER A 540 11.60 -17.23 33.76
C SER A 540 10.82 -16.00 34.19
N THR A 541 11.49 -14.96 34.71
CA THR A 541 10.80 -13.71 35.10
C THR A 541 10.10 -13.04 33.92
N LEU A 542 10.69 -13.09 32.72
CA LEU A 542 10.05 -12.54 31.52
C LEU A 542 8.87 -13.41 31.06
N THR A 543 9.01 -14.73 31.16
CA THR A 543 7.93 -15.68 30.87
C THR A 543 6.75 -15.46 31.81
N ASP A 544 6.99 -15.34 33.12
CA ASP A 544 5.96 -15.06 34.12
C ASP A 544 5.28 -13.72 33.86
N LEU A 545 6.06 -12.69 33.49
CA LEU A 545 5.54 -11.37 33.11
C LEU A 545 4.55 -11.51 31.94
N LEU A 546 4.99 -12.13 30.84
CA LEU A 546 4.16 -12.26 29.64
C LEU A 546 2.93 -13.15 29.88
N TYR A 547 3.04 -14.21 30.68
CA TYR A 547 1.89 -15.01 31.11
C TYR A 547 0.91 -14.17 31.92
N SER A 548 1.41 -13.36 32.84
CA SER A 548 0.58 -12.48 33.64
C SER A 548 -0.10 -11.38 32.82
N MET A 549 0.15 -11.21 31.52
CA MET A 549 -0.59 -10.23 30.74
C MET A 549 -1.98 -10.73 30.29
N ASP A 550 -2.29 -12.02 30.41
CA ASP A 550 -3.53 -12.67 29.90
C ASP A 550 -3.84 -12.30 28.44
N LEU A 551 -2.84 -12.35 27.57
CA LEU A 551 -3.01 -11.92 26.17
C LEU A 551 -4.03 -12.79 25.43
N ASP A 552 -4.19 -14.06 25.79
CA ASP A 552 -5.19 -14.99 25.27
C ASP A 552 -6.63 -14.49 25.45
N MET A 553 -6.90 -13.76 26.54
CA MET A 553 -8.19 -13.12 26.80
C MET A 553 -8.42 -11.87 25.94
N LEU A 554 -7.36 -11.35 25.31
CA LEU A 554 -7.38 -10.18 24.44
C LEU A 554 -7.29 -10.57 22.96
N MET A 555 -7.27 -11.85 22.61
CA MET A 555 -7.17 -12.31 21.21
C MET A 555 -8.56 -12.58 20.63
N SER A 556 -8.84 -12.10 19.41
CA SER A 556 -10.01 -12.57 18.65
C SER A 556 -9.87 -14.06 18.25
N SER A 557 -10.94 -14.68 17.75
CA SER A 557 -10.99 -16.12 17.45
C SER A 557 -10.00 -16.60 16.39
N SER A 558 -9.42 -15.67 15.64
CA SER A 558 -8.43 -15.92 14.60
C SER A 558 -7.22 -14.99 14.68
N CYS A 559 -6.98 -14.44 15.87
CA CYS A 559 -5.93 -13.48 16.14
C CYS A 559 -4.56 -13.98 15.66
N ILE A 560 -3.78 -13.07 15.07
CA ILE A 560 -2.40 -13.28 14.70
C ILE A 560 -1.50 -12.75 15.81
N VAL A 561 -0.53 -13.56 16.24
CA VAL A 561 0.43 -13.18 17.27
C VAL A 561 1.84 -13.21 16.69
N GLY A 562 2.47 -12.04 16.61
CA GLY A 562 3.88 -11.89 16.22
C GLY A 562 4.77 -11.70 17.43
N VAL A 563 5.86 -12.47 17.56
CA VAL A 563 6.86 -12.30 18.63
C VAL A 563 8.26 -12.21 18.04
N TRP A 564 8.89 -11.04 18.16
CA TRP A 564 10.31 -10.88 17.82
C TRP A 564 11.16 -11.65 18.83
N ILE A 565 12.07 -12.47 18.33
CA ILE A 565 12.98 -13.28 19.13
C ILE A 565 14.44 -13.01 18.77
N THR A 566 15.32 -13.26 19.73
CA THR A 566 16.75 -13.37 19.45
C THR A 566 17.08 -14.77 18.93
N ASN A 567 18.26 -14.95 18.34
CA ASN A 567 18.69 -16.26 17.82
C ASN A 567 19.01 -17.31 18.90
N LYS A 568 18.84 -16.98 20.20
CA LYS A 568 19.11 -17.89 21.30
C LYS A 568 18.06 -19.02 21.35
N PRO A 569 18.46 -20.31 21.29
CA PRO A 569 17.51 -21.44 21.26
C PRO A 569 16.52 -21.46 22.41
N SER A 570 16.97 -21.18 23.64
CA SER A 570 16.10 -21.18 24.82
C SER A 570 14.93 -20.20 24.73
N ILE A 571 15.09 -19.07 24.03
CA ILE A 571 14.01 -18.09 23.84
C ILE A 571 12.97 -18.65 22.86
N ARG A 572 13.42 -19.24 21.76
CA ARG A 572 12.54 -19.91 20.80
C ARG A 572 11.75 -21.04 21.47
N GLU A 573 12.42 -21.86 22.28
CA GLU A 573 11.80 -22.95 23.05
C GLU A 573 10.74 -22.41 24.02
N THR A 574 11.01 -21.33 24.76
CA THR A 574 10.00 -20.69 25.63
C THR A 574 8.75 -20.27 24.87
N ILE A 575 8.86 -19.86 23.61
CA ILE A 575 7.70 -19.49 22.80
C ILE A 575 6.98 -20.72 22.22
N LEU A 576 7.74 -21.67 21.67
CA LEU A 576 7.22 -22.72 20.78
C LEU A 576 7.14 -24.12 21.40
N HIS A 577 7.54 -24.30 22.65
CA HIS A 577 7.43 -25.61 23.29
C HIS A 577 5.97 -26.11 23.21
N PRO A 578 5.72 -27.35 22.75
CA PRO A 578 4.36 -27.80 22.41
C PRO A 578 3.36 -27.81 23.56
N GLU A 579 3.83 -27.97 24.80
CA GLU A 579 2.99 -28.05 26.00
C GLU A 579 3.17 -26.82 26.90
N GLU A 580 4.42 -26.52 27.28
CA GLU A 580 4.77 -25.41 28.18
C GLU A 580 5.06 -24.07 27.50
N GLY A 581 5.04 -24.03 26.17
CA GLY A 581 5.39 -22.84 25.40
C GLY A 581 4.27 -21.82 25.38
N MET A 582 4.64 -20.55 25.24
CA MET A 582 3.68 -19.45 25.23
C MET A 582 2.59 -19.60 24.17
N PHE A 583 2.96 -20.06 22.97
CA PHE A 583 2.01 -20.27 21.89
C PHE A 583 0.99 -21.36 22.25
N ALA A 584 1.45 -22.50 22.78
CA ALA A 584 0.58 -23.59 23.23
C ALA A 584 -0.40 -23.11 24.32
N MET A 585 0.12 -22.39 25.31
CA MET A 585 -0.68 -21.85 26.43
C MET A 585 -1.72 -20.81 25.98
N TRP A 586 -1.45 -20.06 24.92
CA TRP A 586 -2.41 -19.11 24.34
C TRP A 586 -3.35 -19.73 23.29
N GLY A 587 -3.22 -21.03 22.99
CA GLY A 587 -3.98 -21.69 21.92
C GLY A 587 -3.62 -21.17 20.53
N VAL A 588 -2.35 -20.79 20.35
CA VAL A 588 -1.78 -20.22 19.13
C VAL A 588 -0.87 -21.26 18.48
N GLU A 589 -1.06 -21.50 17.19
CA GLU A 589 -0.20 -22.38 16.40
C GLU A 589 0.77 -21.55 15.56
N LEU A 590 2.05 -21.95 15.48
CA LEU A 590 3.01 -21.32 14.58
C LEU A 590 2.60 -21.55 13.12
N VAL A 591 2.35 -20.47 12.38
CA VAL A 591 1.95 -20.54 10.96
C VAL A 591 3.04 -20.02 10.03
N GLU A 592 3.76 -18.97 10.43
CA GLU A 592 4.84 -18.39 9.64
C GLU A 592 6.06 -17.95 10.48
N GLU A 593 7.22 -17.82 9.83
CA GLU A 593 8.42 -17.19 10.37
C GLU A 593 8.92 -16.11 9.43
N TRP A 594 9.12 -14.89 9.93
CA TRP A 594 9.62 -13.77 9.15
C TRP A 594 11.03 -13.43 9.61
N ILE A 595 11.99 -13.45 8.70
CA ILE A 595 13.41 -13.28 8.99
C ILE A 595 13.85 -11.95 8.41
N TRP A 596 14.09 -10.98 9.28
CA TRP A 596 14.62 -9.68 8.88
C TRP A 596 16.13 -9.75 8.77
N LEU A 597 16.65 -9.79 7.54
CA LEU A 597 18.06 -9.66 7.22
C LEU A 597 18.44 -8.18 7.08
N LYS A 598 19.46 -7.79 7.85
CA LYS A 598 20.05 -6.46 7.84
C LYS A 598 21.10 -6.39 6.73
N THR A 599 20.93 -5.41 5.85
CA THR A 599 21.82 -5.22 4.70
C THR A 599 22.49 -3.84 4.71
N THR A 600 23.56 -3.69 3.92
CA THR A 600 24.13 -2.40 3.56
C THR A 600 23.24 -1.70 2.53
N ALA A 601 23.50 -0.41 2.26
CA ALA A 601 22.86 0.32 1.16
C ALA A 601 23.15 -0.27 -0.23
N ARG A 602 24.09 -1.22 -0.33
CA ARG A 602 24.43 -1.98 -1.53
C ARG A 602 23.78 -3.36 -1.59
N GLY A 603 22.96 -3.71 -0.59
CA GLY A 603 22.33 -5.03 -0.52
C GLY A 603 23.27 -6.16 -0.09
N GLU A 604 24.34 -5.86 0.63
CA GLU A 604 25.22 -6.89 1.22
C GLU A 604 24.82 -7.15 2.69
N PRO A 605 24.92 -8.37 3.23
CA PRO A 605 24.68 -8.60 4.66
C PRO A 605 25.63 -7.74 5.52
N VAL A 606 25.12 -7.11 6.58
CA VAL A 606 25.96 -6.23 7.44
C VAL A 606 27.08 -6.97 8.18
N SER A 607 26.99 -8.29 8.27
CA SER A 607 28.05 -9.21 8.71
C SER A 607 27.84 -10.55 8.00
N GLY A 608 28.86 -11.42 7.97
CA GLY A 608 28.76 -12.72 7.29
C GLY A 608 27.60 -13.57 7.82
N LEU A 609 26.84 -14.19 6.91
CA LEU A 609 25.69 -15.06 7.23
C LEU A 609 26.12 -16.29 8.06
N GLU A 610 27.29 -16.83 7.77
CA GLU A 610 27.87 -17.99 8.47
C GLU A 610 28.57 -17.63 9.80
N GLY A 611 28.51 -16.36 10.23
CA GLY A 611 29.12 -15.93 11.49
C GLY A 611 28.53 -16.69 12.68
N VAL A 612 29.37 -17.18 13.59
CA VAL A 612 28.95 -17.97 14.76
C VAL A 612 28.51 -17.05 15.91
N TRP A 613 29.07 -15.84 16.01
CA TRP A 613 28.80 -14.97 17.14
C TRP A 613 27.67 -13.96 16.89
N ARG A 614 27.72 -13.20 15.80
CA ARG A 614 26.72 -12.17 15.47
C ARG A 614 26.07 -12.50 14.14
N LYS A 615 24.78 -12.77 14.18
CA LYS A 615 23.96 -12.98 12.99
C LYS A 615 23.46 -11.64 12.44
N PRO A 616 23.46 -11.43 11.12
CA PRO A 616 22.97 -10.21 10.50
C PRO A 616 21.44 -10.18 10.40
N TYR A 617 20.72 -11.09 11.04
CA TYR A 617 19.26 -11.18 10.96
C TYR A 617 18.60 -11.33 12.33
N GLU A 618 17.31 -11.01 12.36
CA GLU A 618 16.39 -11.21 13.48
C GLU A 618 15.15 -11.96 13.02
N VAL A 619 14.50 -12.69 13.92
CA VAL A 619 13.36 -13.55 13.59
C VAL A 619 12.10 -13.07 14.30
N LEU A 620 11.01 -13.02 13.55
CA LEU A 620 9.66 -12.82 14.04
C LEU A 620 8.88 -14.13 13.86
N LEU A 621 8.47 -14.73 14.98
CA LEU A 621 7.57 -15.88 14.97
C LEU A 621 6.14 -15.39 14.82
N VAL A 622 5.39 -15.95 13.86
CA VAL A 622 4.01 -15.54 13.58
C VAL A 622 3.10 -16.74 13.82
N GLY A 623 2.33 -16.67 14.89
CA GLY A 623 1.32 -17.65 15.25
C GLY A 623 -0.09 -17.20 14.91
N ARG A 624 -1.03 -18.14 14.83
CA ARG A 624 -2.46 -17.89 14.66
C ARG A 624 -3.26 -18.68 15.69
N ARG A 625 -4.25 -18.03 16.30
CA ARG A 625 -5.19 -18.70 17.21
C ARG A 625 -6.04 -19.71 16.44
N GLY A 626 -6.14 -20.94 16.95
CA GLY A 626 -7.03 -21.96 16.40
C GLY A 626 -8.50 -21.60 16.60
N ARG A 627 -9.37 -21.94 15.64
CA ARG A 627 -10.83 -21.87 15.84
C ARG A 627 -11.18 -22.80 16.99
N GLY A 628 -11.48 -22.25 18.16
CA GLY A 628 -11.96 -23.04 19.29
C GLY A 628 -13.30 -23.67 18.92
N ASP A 629 -13.32 -24.99 18.70
CA ASP A 629 -14.56 -25.75 18.83
C ASP A 629 -15.04 -25.56 20.28
N GLY A 630 -16.26 -25.06 20.43
CA GLY A 630 -16.87 -24.69 21.71
C GLY A 630 -17.09 -25.86 22.65
N ARG A 631 -16.02 -26.40 23.25
CA ARG A 631 -16.08 -27.33 24.39
C ARG A 631 -15.14 -26.86 25.50
N GLY A 632 -15.48 -25.71 26.07
CA GLY A 632 -15.07 -25.30 27.42
C GLY A 632 -16.27 -25.34 28.35
N GLY A 633 -16.73 -26.54 28.72
CA GLY A 633 -17.82 -26.76 29.65
C GLY A 633 -17.47 -27.86 30.66
N THR A 634 -17.08 -27.43 31.87
CA THR A 634 -17.10 -28.16 33.14
C THR A 634 -16.50 -29.57 33.18
N ALA A 635 -15.38 -29.69 33.91
CA ALA A 635 -14.98 -30.93 34.56
C ALA A 635 -16.15 -31.47 35.40
N GLY A 636 -16.68 -32.62 35.00
CA GLY A 636 -17.71 -33.37 35.71
C GLY A 636 -17.34 -34.85 35.71
N MET A 637 -17.01 -35.35 36.90
CA MET A 637 -16.72 -36.75 37.23
C MET A 637 -17.92 -37.64 36.90
N GLY A 638 -17.72 -38.80 36.25
CA GLY A 638 -18.68 -39.91 36.31
C GLY A 638 -18.67 -40.91 35.14
N GLY A 639 -18.42 -42.19 35.46
CA GLY A 639 -19.22 -43.31 34.96
C GLY A 639 -18.68 -44.07 33.76
N ALA A 640 -18.37 -45.35 33.99
CA ALA A 640 -17.96 -46.36 33.02
C ALA A 640 -19.14 -47.01 32.25
N GLU A 641 -18.76 -47.79 31.23
CA GLU A 641 -19.39 -49.04 30.70
C GLU A 641 -20.01 -49.03 29.28
N GLY A 642 -19.68 -50.09 28.53
CA GLY A 642 -20.47 -50.70 27.42
C GLY A 642 -19.93 -50.46 26.01
N LEU A 643 -19.01 -51.29 25.47
CA LEU A 643 -19.25 -52.54 24.68
C LEU A 643 -20.01 -52.34 23.35
N SER A 644 -19.30 -52.50 22.22
CA SER A 644 -19.54 -53.57 21.23
C SER A 644 -18.51 -53.53 20.10
N GLU A 645 -17.74 -54.62 20.01
CA GLU A 645 -17.16 -55.24 18.81
C GLU A 645 -18.34 -55.68 17.91
N GLU A 646 -18.32 -55.76 16.58
CA GLU A 646 -17.50 -56.48 15.59
C GLU A 646 -17.87 -55.83 14.21
N GLU A 647 -17.07 -55.77 13.14
CA GLU A 647 -16.62 -56.88 12.32
C GLU A 647 -15.42 -56.49 11.44
N GLU A 648 -14.68 -57.53 11.06
CA GLU A 648 -13.35 -57.59 10.48
C GLU A 648 -13.29 -57.39 8.96
N GLY A 649 -12.09 -57.11 8.44
CA GLY A 649 -11.66 -57.68 7.17
C GLY A 649 -10.73 -56.84 6.27
N TRP A 650 -9.44 -56.73 6.64
CA TRP A 650 -8.28 -57.16 5.82
C TRP A 650 -6.98 -56.54 6.34
N ARG A 651 -6.06 -57.41 6.79
CA ARG A 651 -4.67 -57.08 7.14
C ARG A 651 -3.75 -57.23 5.93
N GLY A 652 -2.86 -56.26 5.75
CA GLY A 652 -1.60 -56.48 5.03
C GLY A 652 -0.96 -55.23 4.39
N GLY A 653 -0.37 -54.34 5.21
CA GLY A 653 0.48 -53.23 4.74
C GLY A 653 0.82 -52.15 5.78
N HIS A 654 1.54 -52.52 6.85
CA HIS A 654 2.37 -51.64 7.70
C HIS A 654 3.44 -50.95 6.81
N ASP A 655 3.90 -49.69 6.92
CA ASP A 655 3.97 -48.63 7.93
C ASP A 655 4.02 -47.29 7.13
N GLY A 656 3.45 -46.14 7.49
CA GLY A 656 3.15 -45.51 8.76
C GLY A 656 2.84 -44.04 8.45
N ALA A 657 1.56 -43.75 8.20
CA ALA A 657 1.05 -42.39 8.02
C ALA A 657 0.95 -41.70 9.39
N GLY A 658 1.76 -40.66 9.62
CA GLY A 658 1.73 -39.83 10.82
C GLY A 658 1.57 -38.35 10.46
N GLY A 659 0.51 -37.73 11.00
CA GLY A 659 0.36 -36.29 11.24
C GLY A 659 0.65 -35.34 10.07
N GLY A 660 -0.39 -34.93 9.35
CA GLY A 660 -0.31 -33.79 8.41
C GLY A 660 -0.16 -32.45 9.14
N GLY A 661 1.01 -32.22 9.74
CA GLY A 661 1.39 -30.91 10.27
C GLY A 661 1.54 -29.90 9.13
N ARG A 662 0.77 -28.82 9.17
CA ARG A 662 0.84 -27.74 8.19
C ARG A 662 2.26 -27.16 8.20
N LYS A 663 2.98 -27.23 7.07
CA LYS A 663 4.39 -26.78 6.97
C LYS A 663 4.46 -25.26 7.25
N VAL A 664 5.26 -24.86 8.24
CA VAL A 664 5.48 -23.45 8.60
C VAL A 664 6.08 -22.69 7.42
N LYS A 665 5.46 -21.58 7.01
CA LYS A 665 5.93 -20.77 5.89
C LYS A 665 7.01 -19.79 6.35
N ARG A 666 8.13 -19.70 5.64
CA ARG A 666 9.20 -18.74 5.94
C ARG A 666 9.23 -17.60 4.93
N ARG A 667 9.48 -16.39 5.42
CA ARG A 667 9.60 -15.15 4.64
C ARG A 667 10.82 -14.37 5.09
N VAL A 668 11.37 -13.57 4.19
CA VAL A 668 12.54 -12.74 4.41
C VAL A 668 12.14 -11.28 4.23
N ILE A 669 12.63 -10.44 5.13
CA ILE A 669 12.55 -8.98 5.03
C ILE A 669 13.98 -8.50 4.88
N LEU A 670 14.20 -7.63 3.90
CA LEU A 670 15.49 -7.06 3.58
C LEU A 670 15.44 -5.58 3.95
N GLY A 671 16.34 -5.11 4.81
CA GLY A 671 16.29 -3.70 5.21
C GLY A 671 17.62 -3.18 5.71
N VAL A 672 17.96 -1.95 5.31
CA VAL A 672 19.14 -1.25 5.82
C VAL A 672 18.86 -0.80 7.26
N PRO A 673 19.68 -1.22 8.24
CA PRO A 673 19.43 -0.86 9.63
C PRO A 673 19.53 0.65 9.86
N ASP A 674 18.79 1.09 10.87
CA ASP A 674 18.73 2.49 11.30
C ASP A 674 19.27 2.62 12.74
N LEU A 675 18.88 3.68 13.48
CA LEU A 675 19.11 3.83 14.92
C LEU A 675 18.81 2.52 15.67
N HIS A 676 19.58 2.30 16.73
CA HIS A 676 19.52 1.06 17.51
C HIS A 676 18.08 0.77 17.95
N SER A 677 17.68 -0.50 17.86
CA SER A 677 16.35 -1.00 18.21
C SER A 677 15.18 -0.60 17.28
N ARG A 678 15.38 0.17 16.20
CA ARG A 678 14.32 0.38 15.19
C ARG A 678 14.14 -0.86 14.32
N LYS A 679 12.93 -1.42 14.32
CA LYS A 679 12.50 -2.56 13.50
C LYS A 679 11.78 -2.06 12.23
N PRO A 680 11.72 -2.86 11.15
CA PRO A 680 10.85 -2.56 10.02
C PRO A 680 9.39 -2.43 10.46
N CYS A 681 8.66 -1.43 9.93
CA CYS A 681 7.23 -1.33 10.18
C CYS A 681 6.49 -2.40 9.37
N LEU A 682 5.76 -3.28 10.05
CA LEU A 682 5.12 -4.43 9.43
C LEU A 682 3.65 -4.22 9.06
N LYS A 683 3.08 -3.05 9.36
CA LYS A 683 1.64 -2.78 9.20
C LYS A 683 1.11 -3.20 7.82
N GLY A 684 1.69 -2.66 6.75
CA GLY A 684 1.26 -2.97 5.39
C GLY A 684 1.50 -4.43 5.01
N LEU A 685 2.56 -5.07 5.50
CA LEU A 685 2.81 -6.49 5.24
C LEU A 685 1.78 -7.38 5.95
N VAL A 686 1.42 -7.07 7.19
CA VAL A 686 0.43 -7.84 7.96
C VAL A 686 -0.96 -7.71 7.33
N GLU A 687 -1.39 -6.49 7.00
CA GLU A 687 -2.67 -6.20 6.33
C GLU A 687 -2.80 -7.00 5.01
N GLU A 688 -1.76 -6.96 4.18
CA GLU A 688 -1.80 -7.56 2.85
C GLU A 688 -1.56 -9.07 2.84
N ILE A 689 -0.70 -9.59 3.71
CA ILE A 689 -0.26 -10.98 3.63
C ILE A 689 -1.06 -11.86 4.58
N LEU A 690 -1.34 -11.38 5.79
CA LEU A 690 -1.90 -12.19 6.86
C LEU A 690 -3.41 -11.98 7.03
N LEU A 691 -3.93 -10.79 6.72
CA LEU A 691 -5.35 -10.42 6.89
C LEU A 691 -6.19 -10.52 5.61
N ARG A 692 -5.59 -10.55 4.40
CA ARG A 692 -6.31 -10.62 3.10
C ARG A 692 -7.36 -11.73 2.96
N HIS A 693 -7.20 -12.85 3.67
CA HIS A 693 -8.14 -13.98 3.62
C HIS A 693 -9.27 -13.91 4.65
N HIS A 694 -9.34 -12.85 5.47
CA HIS A 694 -10.29 -12.77 6.59
C HIS A 694 -11.54 -11.94 6.33
N HIS A 695 -11.49 -11.00 5.38
CA HIS A 695 -12.59 -10.09 5.07
C HIS A 695 -13.58 -10.64 4.02
N CYS A 696 -13.41 -11.88 3.55
CA CYS A 696 -14.29 -12.49 2.54
C CYS A 696 -15.31 -13.48 3.11
N HIS A 697 -15.50 -13.55 4.44
CA HIS A 697 -16.34 -14.57 5.09
C HIS A 697 -17.15 -14.06 6.29
N TYR A 698 -17.42 -12.76 6.37
CA TYR A 698 -18.21 -12.17 7.45
C TYR A 698 -19.49 -11.45 6.98
N ASP A 699 -19.81 -11.46 5.68
CA ASP A 699 -20.97 -10.75 5.10
C ASP A 699 -22.03 -11.69 4.49
N ASP A 700 -22.03 -12.99 4.80
CA ASP A 700 -22.98 -13.96 4.18
C ASP A 700 -24.12 -14.44 5.10
N ASP A 701 -24.35 -13.82 6.26
CA ASP A 701 -25.55 -14.11 7.06
C ASP A 701 -26.23 -12.81 7.48
N ASP A 702 -27.43 -12.62 6.93
CA ASP A 702 -28.49 -11.63 7.16
C ASP A 702 -28.60 -10.44 6.17
N ASP A 703 -29.80 -10.43 5.54
CA ASP A 703 -30.49 -9.41 4.76
C ASP A 703 -30.34 -9.38 3.22
N ASP A 704 -31.38 -9.91 2.56
CA ASP A 704 -31.83 -9.54 1.20
C ASP A 704 -32.04 -8.01 1.13
N ASP A 705 -31.21 -7.30 0.36
CA ASP A 705 -31.63 -6.13 -0.43
C ASP A 705 -30.49 -5.72 -1.41
N ASP A 706 -30.88 -5.55 -2.67
CA ASP A 706 -30.07 -5.01 -3.77
C ASP A 706 -29.54 -3.60 -3.42
N ASP A 707 -28.22 -3.40 -3.33
CA ASP A 707 -27.50 -2.19 -3.76
C ASP A 707 -25.97 -2.33 -3.50
N ASP A 708 -25.21 -2.68 -4.55
CA ASP A 708 -23.75 -2.86 -4.50
C ASP A 708 -23.00 -1.51 -4.70
N ASP A 709 -22.71 -0.80 -3.59
CA ASP A 709 -21.77 0.33 -3.54
C ASP A 709 -20.47 -0.06 -2.81
N GLY A 710 -19.66 -0.89 -3.47
CA GLY A 710 -18.30 -1.22 -3.04
C GLY A 710 -17.28 -0.12 -3.37
N ARG A 711 -17.19 0.92 -2.53
CA ARG A 711 -16.07 1.90 -2.54
C ARG A 711 -15.23 1.81 -1.26
N THR A 712 -13.94 2.00 -1.48
CA THR A 712 -12.85 2.29 -0.53
C THR A 712 -12.08 1.08 0.02
N GLY A 713 -10.80 0.98 -0.39
CA GLY A 713 -9.88 -0.01 0.17
C GLY A 713 -8.74 -0.50 -0.72
N GLU A 714 -8.44 0.12 -1.87
CA GLU A 714 -7.27 -0.28 -2.68
C GLU A 714 -6.37 0.92 -2.97
N ARG A 715 -5.41 1.18 -2.07
CA ARG A 715 -4.31 2.11 -2.30
C ARG A 715 -2.98 1.46 -1.92
N ILE A 716 -2.16 1.27 -2.96
CA ILE A 716 -0.69 1.43 -2.97
C ILE A 716 0.14 0.29 -2.32
N ILE A 717 0.71 -0.60 -3.15
CA ILE A 717 1.68 -1.62 -2.70
C ILE A 717 3.03 -1.55 -3.42
N THR A 718 3.21 -0.70 -4.43
CA THR A 718 4.50 -0.70 -5.20
C THR A 718 5.25 0.63 -5.23
N GLU A 719 4.69 1.70 -4.65
CA GLU A 719 5.40 2.99 -4.53
C GLU A 719 5.66 3.42 -3.06
N ARG A 720 5.16 2.67 -2.06
CA ARG A 720 5.28 3.02 -0.63
C ARG A 720 6.07 2.02 0.25
N LEU A 721 6.37 0.83 -0.25
CA LEU A 721 7.36 -0.08 0.35
C LEU A 721 8.67 0.11 -0.41
#